data_AF-A0A964ZC86-F1
#
_entry.id   AF-A0A964ZC86-F1
#
_cell.length_a   1.000
_cell.length_b   1.000
_cell.length_c   1.000
_cell.angle_alpha   90.00
_cell.angle_beta   90.00
_cell.angle_gamma   90.00
#
_symmetry.space_group_name_H-M   'P 1'
#
loop_
_entity.id
_entity.type
_entity.pdbx_description
1 polymer ?
#
loop_
_entity_poly.entity_id
_entity_poly.type
_entity_poly.pdbx_seq_one_letter_code
_entity_poly.pdbx_strand_id
1 'polypeptide(L)'
;MMLRRFPTRSAAILPLTAVSIVVLLGFVALSIDIGMLMIVRNQCQNAADAAAMAGARTLTGDTATDNNSANVRPNAVAAASTNPILNRTLDPATQLTVTIGDYYYDSAARTFKSLPNSRLPGNPWTLVQATVTSQMPTPFGKLFGINSFDARAVATAAHRPRDTSIVIDFSGSMRFDSLLASPYNGDRTKSMNPDSEYPTFGHYAGNANFLTYQGDVQAAGGELMGKSNTAVPTEAALDSVISKFYSDSTAFGTSTPAFSKASPSYANTPAGDMPLRANKGTTSAAFARNLSEHIFNNSTTITRDWRYELDGYSAYVNGGNNPNTTSKPDYNQAPFYGYTQGPGYWGKTFFTWPPDPRVPLTTQYYTGAQIQSMVRTFLLNFGYSTADFNNTSVSTTLSANVTTAATTVVVNSSTPFPAAPFQVMVGTVSSGVFQTTSSIEIMNVTAVSGNTLTVQRARNGTTASAFTAGQTVGLLTAPPLIGLYTAANTTLTPRGVTPAGSNLWTGWTSTTLSAYVQANVYRPANKARLTTTDDIFNSIMRLLNRNGGPGMPKNGAGLPVAADWRARFFQTKTGAPLMDNSKLYDTTGLIFYPRFDSYNDNYRINYDAILDWIKNSGPNPFPNRLQSGGIVYYTAIPSTIDLSTFPPTDPNQRFWKEYIDEVLGFQQTDGPGATVAYYDVSRKAGYGVDFTWGTPLINGQPTGWPTTTYMNYSDNPNRPKLRTWFGPLSLIDFIGNYNANNGDGRLWWPGTVPETPTYQTKLAIQAALKDTIRNHPNDNISLIFFSSPKGSATSQGYYNTARAPMGRDIRRAINSLWFSPKMIATQQEISVYDATGKNPGDINDVPRANGGTCYAMPLMLAYNQFSSNPSLVSYTQNADAGTAGGLGRNGASKLLIFETDGMVNIGADATMVSSTSGQGYYRVRVPDANNLAATGTEFPTGVGEVVFSQGVSQCQMIAQQICNDVSAGGFSTARKPVKIHCIAFGSLFEPNNNSAAKNAALANLAQLEVIGSVQPNGATTLPANKIIIGDYNTRITSLQSALSRIMQDGVQVTLISSGSGMP
;
A
#
# COMPACT_ATOMS: atom_id res chain seq x y z
N MET A 1 -15.08 124.73 71.00
CA MET A 1 -14.51 123.38 71.15
C MET A 1 -15.57 122.48 71.78
N MET A 2 -16.24 121.61 71.01
CA MET A 2 -17.01 120.46 71.49
C MET A 2 -17.33 119.56 70.28
N LEU A 3 -16.71 118.37 70.24
CA LEU A 3 -16.86 117.34 69.21
C LEU A 3 -17.99 116.38 69.59
N ARG A 4 -18.94 116.14 68.67
CA ARG A 4 -20.04 115.17 68.81
C ARG A 4 -19.71 113.92 67.98
N ARG A 5 -19.62 112.76 68.62
CA ARG A 5 -19.37 111.44 67.98
C ARG A 5 -20.65 110.89 67.34
N PHE A 6 -20.54 110.32 66.15
CA PHE A 6 -21.59 109.54 65.49
C PHE A 6 -21.54 108.05 65.92
N PRO A 7 -22.68 107.32 65.94
CA PRO A 7 -22.76 105.93 66.40
C PRO A 7 -22.25 104.93 65.34
N THR A 8 -21.42 103.99 65.77
CA THR A 8 -20.88 102.87 64.98
C THR A 8 -21.90 101.74 64.81
N ARG A 9 -22.06 101.22 63.59
CA ARG A 9 -22.81 99.99 63.29
C ARG A 9 -22.04 98.76 63.80
N SER A 10 -22.74 97.80 64.41
CA SER A 10 -22.18 96.62 65.08
C SER A 10 -21.51 95.63 64.10
N ALA A 11 -20.29 95.22 64.43
CA ALA A 11 -19.43 94.34 63.65
C ALA A 11 -19.85 92.85 63.67
N ALA A 12 -21.02 92.51 63.11
CA ALA A 12 -21.52 91.13 63.05
C ALA A 12 -20.86 90.25 61.94
N ILE A 13 -20.10 90.85 61.02
CA ILE A 13 -19.50 90.15 59.86
C ILE A 13 -18.26 89.34 60.26
N LEU A 14 -17.40 89.84 61.14
CA LEU A 14 -16.13 89.18 61.48
C LEU A 14 -16.29 87.77 62.09
N PRO A 15 -17.21 87.55 63.07
CA PRO A 15 -17.44 86.22 63.63
C PRO A 15 -18.08 85.26 62.62
N LEU A 16 -19.00 85.77 61.78
CA LEU A 16 -19.68 84.98 60.75
C LEU A 16 -18.69 84.54 59.66
N THR A 17 -17.79 85.42 59.23
CA THR A 17 -16.71 85.10 58.28
C THR A 17 -15.73 84.09 58.87
N ALA A 18 -15.33 84.23 60.14
CA ALA A 18 -14.43 83.30 60.80
C ALA A 18 -15.01 81.87 60.90
N VAL A 19 -16.29 81.74 61.29
CA VAL A 19 -16.98 80.44 61.33
C VAL A 19 -17.18 79.87 59.92
N SER A 20 -17.54 80.71 58.95
CA SER A 20 -17.73 80.28 57.56
C SER A 20 -16.43 79.77 56.93
N ILE A 21 -15.28 80.39 57.22
CA ILE A 21 -13.96 79.93 56.74
C ILE A 21 -13.64 78.54 57.31
N VAL A 22 -13.90 78.28 58.60
CA VAL A 22 -13.67 76.96 59.21
C VAL A 22 -14.54 75.89 58.56
N VAL A 23 -15.82 76.18 58.31
CA VAL A 23 -16.75 75.26 57.63
C VAL A 23 -16.32 75.01 56.18
N LEU A 24 -15.92 76.07 55.44
CA LEU A 24 -15.41 75.95 54.07
C LEU A 24 -14.11 75.13 54.01
N LEU A 25 -13.18 75.33 54.94
CA LEU A 25 -11.97 74.51 55.06
C LEU A 25 -12.29 73.04 55.39
N GLY A 26 -13.32 72.79 56.21
CA GLY A 26 -13.84 71.44 56.46
C GLY A 26 -14.37 70.75 55.19
N PHE A 27 -15.09 71.47 54.33
CA PHE A 27 -15.53 70.95 53.04
C PHE A 27 -14.38 70.72 52.04
N VAL A 28 -13.36 71.58 52.04
CA VAL A 28 -12.14 71.38 51.22
C VAL A 28 -11.38 70.14 51.66
N ALA A 29 -11.16 69.97 52.96
CA ALA A 29 -10.54 68.79 53.56
C ALA A 29 -11.28 67.49 53.17
N LEU A 30 -12.61 67.49 53.31
CA LEU A 30 -13.45 66.36 52.91
C LEU A 30 -13.34 66.07 51.40
N SER A 31 -13.30 67.12 50.57
CA SER A 31 -13.18 66.97 49.11
C SER A 31 -11.85 66.34 48.70
N ILE A 32 -10.74 66.70 49.37
CA ILE A 32 -9.41 66.12 49.11
C ILE A 32 -9.37 64.65 49.52
N ASP A 33 -9.86 64.33 50.72
CA ASP A 33 -9.87 62.96 51.23
C ASP A 33 -10.73 62.03 50.36
N ILE A 34 -11.91 62.48 49.92
CA ILE A 34 -12.75 61.74 48.97
C ILE A 34 -12.06 61.59 47.62
N GLY A 35 -11.43 62.65 47.10
CA GLY A 35 -10.68 62.61 45.85
C GLY A 35 -9.54 61.59 45.89
N MET A 36 -8.79 61.56 47.00
CA MET A 36 -7.72 60.60 47.23
C MET A 36 -8.26 59.16 47.31
N LEU A 37 -9.37 58.93 48.02
CA LEU A 37 -10.02 57.62 48.12
C LEU A 37 -10.43 57.09 46.74
N MET A 38 -11.00 57.95 45.89
CA MET A 38 -11.38 57.57 44.52
C MET A 38 -10.15 57.22 43.65
N ILE A 39 -9.02 57.94 43.80
CA ILE A 39 -7.76 57.60 43.13
C ILE A 39 -7.23 56.25 43.60
N VAL A 40 -7.15 56.03 44.92
CA VAL A 40 -6.69 54.77 45.51
C VAL A 40 -7.54 53.60 45.01
N ARG A 41 -8.86 53.78 44.95
CA ARG A 41 -9.78 52.75 44.45
C ARG A 41 -9.51 52.39 42.99
N ASN A 42 -9.29 53.38 42.13
CA ASN A 42 -8.93 53.15 40.72
C ASN A 42 -7.57 52.46 40.58
N GLN A 43 -6.57 52.85 41.37
CA GLN A 43 -5.25 52.21 41.38
C GLN A 43 -5.31 50.76 41.88
N CYS A 44 -6.10 50.49 42.93
CA CYS A 44 -6.36 49.12 43.40
C CYS A 44 -7.02 48.28 42.30
N GLN A 45 -7.97 48.84 41.55
CA GLN A 45 -8.62 48.15 40.44
C GLN A 45 -7.62 47.83 39.32
N ASN A 46 -6.79 48.78 38.91
CA ASN A 46 -5.75 48.55 37.90
C ASN A 46 -4.77 47.44 38.32
N ALA A 47 -4.34 47.44 39.59
CA ALA A 47 -3.47 46.40 40.14
C ALA A 47 -4.16 45.04 40.18
N ALA A 48 -5.43 44.98 40.58
CA ALA A 48 -6.22 43.75 40.59
C ALA A 48 -6.43 43.20 39.17
N ASP A 49 -6.79 44.05 38.21
CA ASP A 49 -7.00 43.69 36.81
C ASP A 49 -5.71 43.14 36.17
N ALA A 50 -4.58 43.81 36.40
CA ALA A 50 -3.28 43.36 35.94
C ALA A 50 -2.90 42.00 36.55
N ALA A 51 -3.08 41.84 37.87
CA ALA A 51 -2.80 40.59 38.58
C ALA A 51 -3.68 39.43 38.08
N ALA A 52 -4.99 39.66 37.93
CA ALA A 52 -5.94 38.67 37.45
C ALA A 52 -5.62 38.27 36.00
N MET A 53 -5.37 39.22 35.10
CA MET A 53 -5.05 38.93 33.69
C MET A 53 -3.71 38.20 33.55
N ALA A 54 -2.67 38.61 34.27
CA ALA A 54 -1.37 37.94 34.23
C ALA A 54 -1.44 36.52 34.82
N GLY A 55 -2.15 36.37 35.94
CA GLY A 55 -2.42 35.07 36.54
C GLY A 55 -3.18 34.14 35.59
N ALA A 56 -4.28 34.63 34.99
CA ALA A 56 -5.08 33.86 34.05
C ALA A 56 -4.25 33.43 32.83
N ARG A 57 -3.46 34.33 32.23
CA ARG A 57 -2.57 34.01 31.09
C ARG A 57 -1.52 32.93 31.39
N THR A 58 -1.24 32.66 32.66
CA THR A 58 -0.27 31.63 33.07
C THR A 58 -0.87 30.22 32.98
N LEU A 59 -2.20 30.10 32.99
CA LEU A 59 -2.89 28.82 32.99
C LEU A 59 -2.76 28.11 31.64
N THR A 60 -2.57 26.79 31.68
CA THR A 60 -2.43 25.91 30.51
C THR A 60 -3.46 24.79 30.55
N GLY A 61 -3.71 24.12 29.43
CA GLY A 61 -4.59 22.94 29.38
C GLY A 61 -3.91 21.64 29.83
N ASP A 62 -2.61 21.68 30.14
CA ASP A 62 -1.83 20.49 30.47
C ASP A 62 -2.09 20.02 31.91
N THR A 63 -2.80 18.91 32.04
CA THR A 63 -3.13 18.32 33.34
C THR A 63 -1.93 17.66 34.01
N ALA A 64 -0.86 17.33 33.28
CA ALA A 64 0.34 16.72 33.86
C ALA A 64 1.11 17.70 34.76
N THR A 65 0.92 19.01 34.56
CA THR A 65 1.53 20.09 35.36
C THR A 65 0.49 20.86 36.19
N ASP A 66 -0.67 20.25 36.44
CA ASP A 66 -1.85 20.90 37.07
C ASP A 66 -2.17 22.27 36.45
N ASN A 67 -2.24 22.34 35.12
CA ASN A 67 -2.55 23.54 34.35
C ASN A 67 -1.61 24.72 34.64
N ASN A 68 -0.37 24.44 35.06
CA ASN A 68 0.61 25.45 35.45
C ASN A 68 0.16 26.33 36.63
N SER A 69 -0.68 25.79 37.53
CA SER A 69 -1.27 26.52 38.68
C SER A 69 -0.22 27.13 39.62
N ALA A 70 0.92 26.45 39.83
CA ALA A 70 1.99 26.91 40.71
C ALA A 70 2.60 28.27 40.29
N ASN A 71 2.63 28.58 38.99
CA ASN A 71 3.22 29.82 38.47
C ASN A 71 2.23 31.00 38.43
N VAL A 72 0.94 30.76 38.70
CA VAL A 72 -0.10 31.80 38.64
C VAL A 72 0.15 32.90 39.67
N ARG A 73 0.42 32.54 40.94
CA ARG A 73 0.64 33.51 42.01
C ARG A 73 1.91 34.36 41.77
N PRO A 74 3.09 33.79 41.49
CA PRO A 74 4.28 34.57 41.16
C PRO A 74 4.06 35.60 40.03
N ASN A 75 3.41 35.19 38.94
CA ASN A 75 3.15 36.08 37.79
C ASN A 75 2.11 37.16 38.10
N ALA A 76 1.06 36.82 38.88
CA ALA A 76 0.07 37.78 39.33
C ALA A 76 0.67 38.82 40.29
N VAL A 77 1.56 38.40 41.19
CA VAL A 77 2.30 39.30 42.09
C VAL A 77 3.19 40.24 41.29
N ALA A 78 3.95 39.73 40.32
CA ALA A 78 4.81 40.55 39.46
C ALA A 78 4.02 41.64 38.72
N ALA A 79 2.84 41.30 38.19
CA ALA A 79 1.96 42.25 37.51
C ALA A 79 1.27 43.24 38.46
N ALA A 80 0.92 42.83 39.69
CA ALA A 80 0.37 43.74 40.70
C ALA A 80 1.42 44.77 41.13
N SER A 81 2.67 44.35 41.34
CA SER A 81 3.75 45.20 41.84
C SER A 81 4.18 46.31 40.89
N THR A 82 3.86 46.21 39.59
CA THR A 82 4.09 47.29 38.61
C THR A 82 2.99 48.36 38.62
N ASN A 83 1.93 48.18 39.40
CA ASN A 83 0.79 49.10 39.52
C ASN A 83 0.75 49.71 40.94
N PRO A 84 1.58 50.75 41.22
CA PRO A 84 1.67 51.32 42.56
C PRO A 84 0.40 52.09 42.96
N ILE A 85 0.11 52.07 44.26
CA ILE A 85 -0.99 52.81 44.87
C ILE A 85 -0.40 54.01 45.60
N LEU A 86 -0.72 55.23 45.15
CA LEU A 86 -0.14 56.50 45.63
C LEU A 86 1.40 56.46 45.72
N ASN A 87 2.05 56.00 44.64
CA ASN A 87 3.51 55.82 44.53
C ASN A 87 4.12 54.84 45.54
N ARG A 88 3.32 53.95 46.14
CA ARG A 88 3.81 52.85 46.98
C ARG A 88 3.61 51.52 46.26
N THR A 89 4.66 50.70 46.28
CA THR A 89 4.59 49.31 45.82
C THR A 89 3.70 48.51 46.76
N LEU A 90 2.88 47.64 46.17
CA LEU A 90 1.98 46.74 46.90
C LEU A 90 2.79 45.68 47.65
N ASP A 91 2.45 45.43 48.92
CA ASP A 91 2.95 44.29 49.69
C ASP A 91 2.13 43.03 49.33
N PRO A 92 2.70 42.08 48.57
CA PRO A 92 1.93 40.96 48.06
C PRO A 92 1.52 39.94 49.14
N ALA A 93 2.13 39.99 50.34
CA ALA A 93 1.80 39.07 51.42
C ALA A 93 0.50 39.46 52.14
N THR A 94 0.23 40.77 52.23
CA THR A 94 -0.88 41.31 53.04
C THR A 94 -1.96 41.99 52.19
N GLN A 95 -1.59 42.56 51.04
CA GLN A 95 -2.49 43.40 50.23
C GLN A 95 -3.05 42.69 48.99
N LEU A 96 -2.52 41.54 48.59
CA LEU A 96 -2.97 40.79 47.42
C LEU A 96 -3.35 39.35 47.77
N THR A 97 -4.58 38.97 47.42
CA THR A 97 -5.03 37.57 47.44
C THR A 97 -5.32 37.10 46.01
N VAL A 98 -4.73 35.99 45.60
CA VAL A 98 -4.93 35.37 44.28
C VAL A 98 -5.58 34.01 44.47
N THR A 99 -6.72 33.79 43.81
CA THR A 99 -7.44 32.52 43.83
C THR A 99 -7.62 32.00 42.40
N ILE A 100 -7.46 30.70 42.22
CA ILE A 100 -7.64 30.02 40.92
C ILE A 100 -9.02 29.37 40.92
N GLY A 101 -9.68 29.32 39.77
CA GLY A 101 -11.00 28.74 39.61
C GLY A 101 -11.29 28.28 38.19
N ASP A 102 -12.56 28.01 37.94
CA ASP A 102 -13.08 27.51 36.67
C ASP A 102 -14.11 28.48 36.07
N TYR A 103 -14.02 28.70 34.76
CA TYR A 103 -15.01 29.40 33.95
C TYR A 103 -15.69 28.38 33.03
N TYR A 104 -16.69 27.71 33.58
CA TYR A 104 -17.34 26.55 32.97
C TYR A 104 -18.64 26.93 32.26
N TYR A 105 -19.05 26.07 31.33
CA TYR A 105 -20.34 26.17 30.65
C TYR A 105 -21.40 25.37 31.38
N ASP A 106 -22.45 26.03 31.85
CA ASP A 106 -23.64 25.37 32.38
C ASP A 106 -24.59 25.09 31.21
N SER A 107 -24.70 23.82 30.81
CA SER A 107 -25.52 23.39 29.67
C SER A 107 -27.03 23.51 29.92
N ALA A 108 -27.48 23.42 31.18
CA ALA A 108 -28.88 23.59 31.54
C ALA A 108 -29.28 25.07 31.50
N ALA A 109 -28.44 25.95 32.05
CA ALA A 109 -28.64 27.40 32.00
C ALA A 109 -28.27 28.01 30.64
N ARG A 110 -27.51 27.29 29.82
CA ARG A 110 -26.94 27.74 28.52
C ARG A 110 -26.08 29.00 28.63
N THR A 111 -25.38 29.16 29.75
CA THR A 111 -24.54 30.31 30.05
C THR A 111 -23.21 29.89 30.67
N PHE A 112 -22.17 30.69 30.47
CA PHE A 112 -20.93 30.52 31.22
C PHE A 112 -21.06 31.07 32.64
N LYS A 113 -20.53 30.34 33.62
CA LYS A 113 -20.51 30.71 35.04
C LYS A 113 -19.08 30.68 35.56
N SER A 114 -18.76 31.59 36.47
CA SER A 114 -17.51 31.58 37.21
C SER A 114 -17.65 30.79 38.49
N LEU A 115 -16.60 30.02 38.80
CA LEU A 115 -16.46 29.25 40.02
C LEU A 115 -15.08 29.52 40.63
N PRO A 116 -14.92 30.60 41.42
CA PRO A 116 -13.66 30.87 42.11
C PRO A 116 -13.36 29.80 43.15
N ASN A 117 -12.07 29.54 43.40
CA ASN A 117 -11.57 28.63 44.44
C ASN A 117 -12.01 27.16 44.31
N SER A 118 -12.57 26.77 43.16
CA SER A 118 -12.93 25.37 42.86
C SER A 118 -13.05 25.18 41.34
N ARG A 119 -13.14 23.92 40.90
CA ARG A 119 -13.35 23.55 39.50
C ARG A 119 -14.28 22.35 39.39
N LEU A 120 -14.98 22.22 38.27
CA LEU A 120 -15.73 21.00 38.01
C LEU A 120 -14.76 19.82 37.78
N PRO A 121 -15.14 18.59 38.17
CA PRO A 121 -14.33 17.41 37.89
C PRO A 121 -13.99 17.30 36.40
N GLY A 122 -12.71 17.10 36.09
CA GLY A 122 -12.23 16.98 34.71
C GLY A 122 -12.02 18.29 33.95
N ASN A 123 -12.42 19.44 34.51
CA ASN A 123 -12.11 20.74 33.91
C ASN A 123 -10.70 21.23 34.29
N PRO A 124 -9.97 21.89 33.38
CA PRO A 124 -8.75 22.60 33.71
C PRO A 124 -9.04 23.90 34.47
N TRP A 125 -8.04 24.41 35.19
CA TRP A 125 -8.08 25.77 35.71
C TRP A 125 -8.15 26.77 34.55
N THR A 126 -9.13 27.67 34.56
CA THR A 126 -9.36 28.63 33.46
C THR A 126 -9.62 30.06 33.93
N LEU A 127 -9.73 30.28 35.24
CA LEU A 127 -10.09 31.56 35.85
C LEU A 127 -9.13 31.89 36.99
N VAL A 128 -8.82 33.18 37.14
CA VAL A 128 -8.08 33.74 38.27
C VAL A 128 -8.81 34.96 38.80
N GLN A 129 -9.02 34.99 40.11
CA GLN A 129 -9.55 36.15 40.82
C GLN A 129 -8.48 36.75 41.73
N ALA A 130 -8.20 38.03 41.53
CA ALA A 130 -7.29 38.82 42.34
C ALA A 130 -8.10 39.81 43.18
N THR A 131 -7.84 39.84 44.49
CA THR A 131 -8.36 40.84 45.42
C THR A 131 -7.21 41.68 45.93
N VAL A 132 -7.28 42.98 45.69
CA VAL A 132 -6.33 43.98 46.22
C VAL A 132 -7.01 44.76 47.34
N THR A 133 -6.37 44.82 48.50
CA THR A 133 -6.84 45.59 49.66
C THR A 133 -5.73 46.52 50.12
N SER A 134 -6.02 47.82 50.20
CA SER A 134 -5.08 48.84 50.63
C SER A 134 -5.73 49.75 51.68
N GLN A 135 -5.09 49.85 52.84
CA GLN A 135 -5.47 50.79 53.89
C GLN A 135 -4.59 52.04 53.76
N MET A 136 -5.20 53.20 53.53
CA MET A 136 -4.48 54.46 53.37
C MET A 136 -4.83 55.45 54.48
N PRO A 137 -3.84 56.14 55.06
CA PRO A 137 -4.10 57.16 56.07
C PRO A 137 -4.86 58.34 55.46
N THR A 138 -5.75 58.94 56.24
CA THR A 138 -6.48 60.14 55.81
C THR A 138 -5.62 61.39 56.06
N PRO A 139 -5.41 62.27 55.06
CA PRO A 139 -4.71 63.52 55.26
C PRO A 139 -5.42 64.48 56.23
N PHE A 140 -6.74 64.67 56.08
CA PHE A 140 -7.50 65.62 56.90
C PHE A 140 -8.56 64.96 57.79
N GLY A 141 -9.05 63.76 57.46
CA GLY A 141 -10.05 63.00 58.21
C GLY A 141 -9.59 62.62 59.62
N LYS A 142 -8.28 62.61 59.88
CA LYS A 142 -7.70 62.47 61.22
C LYS A 142 -8.18 63.56 62.18
N LEU A 143 -8.49 64.76 61.69
CA LEU A 143 -9.07 65.85 62.47
C LEU A 143 -10.46 65.49 63.03
N PHE A 144 -11.15 64.57 62.37
CA PHE A 144 -12.47 64.07 62.75
C PHE A 144 -12.42 62.64 63.34
N GLY A 145 -11.24 62.15 63.70
CA GLY A 145 -11.05 60.81 64.29
C GLY A 145 -11.00 59.65 63.28
N ILE A 146 -11.04 59.92 61.97
CA ILE A 146 -10.96 58.91 60.92
C ILE A 146 -9.48 58.73 60.53
N ASN A 147 -8.83 57.67 61.03
CA ASN A 147 -7.38 57.51 60.88
C ASN A 147 -6.94 56.92 59.52
N SER A 148 -7.80 56.16 58.86
CA SER A 148 -7.55 55.53 57.57
C SER A 148 -8.84 55.26 56.79
N PHE A 149 -8.72 55.08 55.49
CA PHE A 149 -9.76 54.49 54.65
C PHE A 149 -9.26 53.18 54.03
N ASP A 150 -10.17 52.22 53.92
CA ASP A 150 -9.91 50.95 53.24
C ASP A 150 -10.41 51.02 51.81
N ALA A 151 -9.52 50.73 50.87
CA ALA A 151 -9.87 50.53 49.48
C ALA A 151 -9.72 49.04 49.15
N ARG A 152 -10.79 48.45 48.59
CA ARG A 152 -10.80 47.07 48.14
C ARG A 152 -11.25 47.03 46.68
N ALA A 153 -10.51 46.29 45.86
CA ALA A 153 -10.84 46.01 44.48
C ALA A 153 -10.74 44.50 44.22
N VAL A 154 -11.68 43.97 43.43
CA VAL A 154 -11.69 42.57 43.01
C VAL A 154 -11.76 42.54 41.49
N ALA A 155 -10.84 41.80 40.89
CA ALA A 155 -10.82 41.55 39.46
C ALA A 155 -10.87 40.04 39.23
N THR A 156 -11.65 39.61 38.25
CA THR A 156 -11.68 38.21 37.83
C THR A 156 -11.38 38.14 36.35
N ALA A 157 -10.35 37.41 35.96
CA ALA A 157 -10.00 37.16 34.58
C ALA A 157 -10.15 35.68 34.25
N ALA A 158 -10.58 35.38 33.03
CA ALA A 158 -10.72 34.01 32.55
C ALA A 158 -10.26 33.88 31.10
N HIS A 159 -9.82 32.68 30.74
CA HIS A 159 -9.65 32.31 29.33
C HIS A 159 -11.00 32.34 28.62
N ARG A 160 -11.08 33.10 27.53
CA ARG A 160 -12.29 33.16 26.73
C ARG A 160 -12.56 31.78 26.14
N PRO A 161 -13.77 31.22 26.32
CA PRO A 161 -14.12 29.95 25.73
C PRO A 161 -14.23 30.08 24.22
N ARG A 162 -13.61 29.15 23.50
CA ARG A 162 -13.72 29.02 22.05
C ARG A 162 -14.06 27.58 21.69
N ASP A 163 -14.96 27.42 20.73
CA ASP A 163 -15.26 26.13 20.11
C ASP A 163 -14.69 26.16 18.70
N THR A 164 -13.72 25.29 18.44
CA THR A 164 -12.98 25.22 17.19
C THR A 164 -13.33 23.93 16.46
N SER A 165 -13.82 24.01 15.23
CA SER A 165 -13.93 22.86 14.35
C SER A 165 -12.81 22.89 13.32
N ILE A 166 -11.97 21.85 13.30
CA ILE A 166 -10.91 21.69 12.31
C ILE A 166 -11.41 20.69 11.26
N VAL A 167 -11.47 21.14 10.02
CA VAL A 167 -11.85 20.37 8.84
C VAL A 167 -10.60 20.13 8.00
N ILE A 168 -10.31 18.87 7.72
CA ILE A 168 -9.12 18.42 6.98
C ILE A 168 -9.55 17.62 5.75
N ASP A 169 -8.90 17.91 4.64
CA ASP A 169 -9.13 17.22 3.38
C ASP A 169 -8.43 15.86 3.36
N PHE A 170 -9.21 14.84 3.03
CA PHE A 170 -8.76 13.48 2.80
C PHE A 170 -9.34 12.95 1.48
N SER A 171 -9.58 13.84 0.52
CA SER A 171 -9.92 13.50 -0.86
C SER A 171 -8.74 12.83 -1.57
N GLY A 172 -9.00 12.12 -2.67
CA GLY A 172 -8.02 11.29 -3.37
C GLY A 172 -6.86 12.05 -4.00
N SER A 173 -6.97 13.37 -4.21
CA SER A 173 -5.89 14.25 -4.65
C SER A 173 -4.75 14.35 -3.64
N MET A 174 -5.07 14.24 -2.34
CA MET A 174 -4.12 14.35 -1.22
C MET A 174 -3.10 13.20 -1.12
N ARG A 175 -2.99 12.33 -2.14
CA ARG A 175 -2.01 11.25 -2.27
C ARG A 175 -1.31 11.16 -3.62
N PHE A 176 -1.54 12.09 -4.54
CA PHE A 176 -1.07 11.96 -5.91
C PHE A 176 0.45 11.80 -6.02
N ASP A 177 1.22 12.45 -5.13
CA ASP A 177 2.68 12.33 -5.04
C ASP A 177 3.15 11.03 -4.36
N SER A 178 2.23 10.11 -4.05
CA SER A 178 2.55 8.76 -3.58
C SER A 178 2.19 7.70 -4.61
N LEU A 179 1.51 8.04 -5.72
CA LEU A 179 1.07 7.03 -6.70
C LEU A 179 2.20 6.59 -7.62
N LEU A 180 2.40 5.28 -7.79
CA LEU A 180 3.50 4.72 -8.58
C LEU A 180 3.44 5.09 -10.07
N ALA A 181 2.23 5.31 -10.60
CA ALA A 181 1.97 5.66 -11.98
C ALA A 181 0.65 6.44 -12.12
N SER A 182 0.52 7.15 -13.25
CA SER A 182 -0.58 8.05 -13.58
C SER A 182 -1.29 7.62 -14.87
N PRO A 183 -2.60 7.93 -15.06
CA PRO A 183 -3.54 8.57 -14.13
C PRO A 183 -3.86 7.73 -12.90
N TYR A 184 -4.35 8.41 -11.85
CA TYR A 184 -4.84 7.76 -10.62
C TYR A 184 -6.12 6.94 -10.83
N ASN A 185 -6.89 7.23 -11.89
CA ASN A 185 -8.10 6.53 -12.31
C ASN A 185 -8.06 6.31 -13.83
N GLY A 186 -8.26 5.07 -14.29
CA GLY A 186 -8.17 4.67 -15.70
C GLY A 186 -6.85 3.96 -16.05
N ASP A 187 -6.54 3.82 -17.34
CA ASP A 187 -5.32 3.12 -17.75
C ASP A 187 -4.06 3.91 -17.37
N ARG A 188 -3.18 3.33 -16.56
CA ARG A 188 -1.87 3.90 -16.22
C ARG A 188 -0.98 3.93 -17.45
N THR A 189 -0.52 5.12 -17.82
CA THR A 189 0.27 5.35 -19.05
C THR A 189 1.63 5.99 -18.77
N LYS A 190 1.81 6.62 -17.60
CA LYS A 190 3.07 7.30 -17.22
C LYS A 190 3.57 6.80 -15.87
N SER A 191 4.87 6.53 -15.77
CA SER A 191 5.51 6.17 -14.50
C SER A 191 5.83 7.43 -13.70
N MET A 192 5.45 7.42 -12.43
CA MET A 192 5.77 8.47 -11.46
C MET A 192 6.93 8.06 -10.55
N ASN A 193 7.61 6.94 -10.84
CA ASN A 193 8.65 6.38 -9.99
C ASN A 193 9.99 7.12 -10.13
N PRO A 194 10.48 7.82 -9.09
CA PRO A 194 11.76 8.51 -9.13
C PRO A 194 12.96 7.59 -8.80
N ASP A 195 12.72 6.32 -8.48
CA ASP A 195 13.79 5.37 -8.14
C ASP A 195 14.74 5.15 -9.32
N SER A 196 16.04 5.30 -9.06
CA SER A 196 17.11 5.04 -10.03
C SER A 196 17.50 3.56 -10.09
N GLU A 197 17.07 2.75 -9.12
CA GLU A 197 17.30 1.31 -9.06
C GLU A 197 16.16 0.55 -9.79
N TYR A 198 16.32 0.33 -11.09
CA TYR A 198 15.36 -0.42 -11.91
C TYR A 198 16.05 -1.42 -12.85
N PRO A 199 15.37 -2.50 -13.28
CA PRO A 199 15.90 -3.43 -14.27
C PRO A 199 16.26 -2.73 -15.58
N THR A 200 17.44 -3.04 -16.11
CA THR A 200 17.98 -2.53 -17.39
C THR A 200 18.46 -3.68 -18.29
N PHE A 201 18.03 -4.91 -17.99
CA PHE A 201 18.27 -6.11 -18.79
C PHE A 201 17.00 -6.56 -19.50
N GLY A 202 17.10 -7.45 -20.49
CA GLY A 202 15.94 -7.94 -21.22
C GLY A 202 15.14 -6.81 -21.86
N HIS A 203 13.81 -6.86 -21.74
CA HIS A 203 12.93 -5.83 -22.34
C HIS A 203 13.01 -4.50 -21.60
N TYR A 204 13.42 -4.53 -20.34
CA TYR A 204 13.56 -3.33 -19.53
C TYR A 204 14.66 -2.41 -20.07
N ALA A 205 15.70 -2.97 -20.69
CA ALA A 205 16.77 -2.22 -21.34
C ALA A 205 16.26 -1.22 -22.39
N GLY A 206 15.20 -1.58 -23.13
CA GLY A 206 14.59 -0.74 -24.17
C GLY A 206 13.42 0.12 -23.69
N ASN A 207 13.11 0.11 -22.39
CA ASN A 207 11.85 0.62 -21.85
C ASN A 207 12.01 1.53 -20.63
N ALA A 208 13.23 2.04 -20.39
CA ALA A 208 13.56 2.85 -19.20
C ALA A 208 12.58 4.01 -18.99
N ASN A 209 12.17 4.70 -20.06
CA ASN A 209 11.21 5.80 -20.01
C ASN A 209 9.93 5.44 -19.26
N PHE A 210 9.45 4.19 -19.32
CA PHE A 210 8.21 3.76 -18.67
C PHE A 210 8.40 3.18 -17.26
N LEU A 211 9.64 3.09 -16.78
CA LEU A 211 9.97 2.59 -15.44
C LEU A 211 10.41 3.72 -14.51
N THR A 212 10.94 4.80 -15.08
CA THR A 212 11.39 5.99 -14.36
C THR A 212 10.41 7.15 -14.49
N TYR A 213 10.62 8.16 -13.66
CA TYR A 213 9.83 9.38 -13.63
C TYR A 213 9.76 10.06 -15.00
N GLN A 214 8.55 10.33 -15.50
CA GLN A 214 8.31 10.98 -16.79
C GLN A 214 7.95 12.47 -16.70
N GLY A 215 8.14 13.09 -15.54
CA GLY A 215 7.72 14.48 -15.27
C GLY A 215 6.30 14.57 -14.74
N ASP A 216 5.97 15.76 -14.20
CA ASP A 216 4.70 16.05 -13.56
C ASP A 216 3.53 15.85 -14.54
N VAL A 217 2.42 15.29 -14.06
CA VAL A 217 1.19 15.10 -14.85
C VAL A 217 0.07 15.89 -14.21
N GLN A 218 -0.63 16.71 -15.00
CA GLN A 218 -1.83 17.40 -14.54
C GLN A 218 -3.02 16.43 -14.57
N ALA A 219 -3.63 16.22 -13.40
CA ALA A 219 -4.86 15.46 -13.25
C ALA A 219 -6.07 16.23 -13.82
N ALA A 220 -7.20 15.54 -14.02
CA ALA A 220 -8.41 16.15 -14.55
C ALA A 220 -8.98 17.28 -13.67
N GLY A 221 -8.74 17.26 -12.35
CA GLY A 221 -9.10 18.33 -11.41
C GLY A 221 -8.14 19.53 -11.42
N GLY A 222 -7.05 19.45 -12.18
CA GLY A 222 -6.03 20.50 -12.30
C GLY A 222 -4.84 20.32 -11.35
N GLU A 223 -4.92 19.41 -10.37
CA GLU A 223 -3.83 19.07 -9.46
C GLU A 223 -2.63 18.48 -10.21
N LEU A 224 -1.42 18.70 -9.70
CA LEU A 224 -0.21 18.06 -10.23
C LEU A 224 0.02 16.72 -9.53
N MET A 225 0.40 15.72 -10.32
CA MET A 225 0.93 14.44 -9.85
C MET A 225 2.44 14.45 -10.09
N GLY A 226 3.22 14.46 -9.02
CA GLY A 226 4.67 14.52 -9.05
C GLY A 226 5.36 13.18 -8.81
N LYS A 227 6.58 13.24 -8.29
CA LYS A 227 7.41 12.07 -7.97
C LYS A 227 6.79 11.24 -6.85
N SER A 228 6.56 9.96 -7.12
CA SER A 228 6.07 8.98 -6.16
C SER A 228 7.10 8.69 -5.05
N ASN A 229 6.70 8.82 -3.79
CA ASN A 229 7.50 8.36 -2.67
C ASN A 229 7.25 6.89 -2.27
N THR A 230 6.67 6.06 -3.16
CA THR A 230 6.38 4.66 -2.81
C THR A 230 7.64 3.88 -2.43
N ALA A 231 8.68 3.92 -3.28
CA ALA A 231 9.89 3.12 -3.12
C ALA A 231 11.05 3.88 -2.45
N VAL A 232 11.17 5.17 -2.74
CA VAL A 232 12.26 6.04 -2.28
C VAL A 232 11.70 7.36 -1.73
N PRO A 233 12.42 8.04 -0.83
CA PRO A 233 12.08 9.40 -0.43
C PRO A 233 12.06 10.38 -1.62
N THR A 234 11.33 11.47 -1.47
CA THR A 234 11.23 12.57 -2.43
C THR A 234 11.32 13.92 -1.73
N GLU A 235 11.39 15.01 -2.49
CA GLU A 235 11.37 16.38 -1.96
C GLU A 235 10.08 16.68 -1.16
N ALA A 236 9.01 15.94 -1.46
CA ALA A 236 7.72 16.05 -0.80
C ALA A 236 7.50 14.97 0.30
N ALA A 237 8.46 14.04 0.52
CA ALA A 237 8.36 13.03 1.57
C ALA A 237 9.75 12.49 1.99
N LEU A 238 10.13 12.67 3.26
CA LEU A 238 11.44 12.21 3.76
C LEU A 238 11.55 10.68 3.92
N ASP A 239 10.42 9.98 4.01
CA ASP A 239 10.34 8.53 4.10
C ASP A 239 9.58 7.96 2.90
N SER A 240 9.91 6.73 2.50
CA SER A 240 9.14 6.00 1.50
C SER A 240 7.97 5.23 2.12
N VAL A 241 6.89 5.01 1.36
CA VAL A 241 5.72 4.25 1.83
C VAL A 241 6.11 2.83 2.24
N ILE A 242 6.95 2.15 1.45
CA ILE A 242 7.46 0.80 1.74
C ILE A 242 8.15 0.72 3.12
N SER A 243 8.82 1.80 3.57
CA SER A 243 9.58 1.81 4.82
C SER A 243 8.74 1.70 6.08
N LYS A 244 7.43 1.94 6.01
CA LYS A 244 6.52 1.90 7.17
C LYS A 244 5.74 0.60 7.28
N PHE A 245 6.19 -0.49 6.65
CA PHE A 245 5.61 -1.83 6.82
C PHE A 245 6.53 -2.69 7.67
N TYR A 246 5.95 -3.54 8.51
CA TYR A 246 6.67 -4.30 9.52
C TYR A 246 6.29 -5.78 9.54
N SER A 247 7.18 -6.60 10.07
CA SER A 247 7.06 -8.07 10.12
C SER A 247 7.11 -8.66 11.52
N ASP A 248 6.95 -7.83 12.56
CA ASP A 248 6.98 -8.32 13.94
C ASP A 248 5.90 -9.37 14.18
N SER A 249 6.16 -10.29 15.11
CA SER A 249 5.19 -11.30 15.55
C SER A 249 4.13 -10.73 16.49
N THR A 250 4.39 -9.58 17.13
CA THR A 250 3.47 -8.91 18.05
C THR A 250 2.55 -7.95 17.30
N ALA A 251 1.32 -7.84 17.80
CA ALA A 251 0.36 -6.84 17.34
C ALA A 251 0.93 -5.43 17.46
N PHE A 252 0.65 -4.57 16.48
CA PHE A 252 1.13 -3.18 16.40
C PHE A 252 2.66 -3.03 16.36
N GLY A 253 3.40 -4.10 16.06
CA GLY A 253 4.86 -4.04 15.99
C GLY A 253 5.35 -3.05 14.92
N THR A 254 6.39 -2.31 15.29
CA THR A 254 7.04 -1.29 14.44
C THR A 254 8.57 -1.42 14.46
N SER A 255 9.10 -2.53 14.95
CA SER A 255 10.55 -2.66 15.22
C SER A 255 11.31 -3.36 14.09
N THR A 256 10.65 -4.29 13.38
CA THR A 256 11.28 -5.08 12.33
C THR A 256 10.72 -4.67 10.96
N PRO A 257 11.49 -3.95 10.11
CA PRO A 257 11.06 -3.63 8.75
C PRO A 257 10.64 -4.89 7.98
N ALA A 258 9.53 -4.80 7.25
CA ALA A 258 9.00 -5.94 6.49
C ALA A 258 9.87 -6.34 5.30
N PHE A 259 10.60 -5.37 4.73
CA PHE A 259 11.26 -5.52 3.45
C PHE A 259 12.71 -5.03 3.49
N SER A 260 13.57 -5.70 2.75
CA SER A 260 14.96 -5.32 2.53
C SER A 260 15.23 -5.10 1.04
N LYS A 261 16.03 -4.08 0.70
CA LYS A 261 16.44 -3.84 -0.68
C LYS A 261 17.39 -4.92 -1.18
N ALA A 262 17.20 -5.38 -2.41
CA ALA A 262 18.17 -6.18 -3.15
C ALA A 262 19.32 -5.31 -3.69
N SER A 263 20.44 -5.94 -4.08
CA SER A 263 21.63 -5.22 -4.56
C SER A 263 21.31 -4.33 -5.77
N PRO A 264 21.77 -3.06 -5.80
CA PRO A 264 21.66 -2.19 -6.97
C PRO A 264 22.36 -2.79 -8.21
N SER A 265 23.37 -3.64 -8.03
CA SER A 265 24.03 -4.35 -9.15
C SER A 265 23.08 -5.24 -9.94
N TYR A 266 21.93 -5.63 -9.36
CA TYR A 266 20.92 -6.42 -10.07
C TYR A 266 20.16 -5.62 -11.14
N ALA A 267 20.37 -4.29 -11.22
CA ALA A 267 19.82 -3.46 -12.27
C ALA A 267 20.29 -3.91 -13.66
N ASN A 268 21.57 -4.23 -13.84
CA ASN A 268 22.12 -4.65 -15.14
C ASN A 268 22.42 -6.17 -15.20
N THR A 269 22.66 -6.79 -14.05
CA THR A 269 23.01 -8.21 -13.93
C THR A 269 22.13 -8.85 -12.86
N PRO A 270 20.94 -9.34 -13.21
CA PRO A 270 20.01 -9.85 -12.21
C PRO A 270 20.60 -11.04 -11.46
N ALA A 271 20.16 -11.29 -10.23
CA ALA A 271 20.40 -12.58 -9.61
C ALA A 271 19.45 -13.63 -10.21
N GLY A 272 19.91 -14.87 -10.29
CA GLY A 272 19.18 -15.95 -10.96
C GLY A 272 19.43 -15.95 -12.47
N ASP A 273 18.37 -16.07 -13.26
CA ASP A 273 18.43 -16.27 -14.71
C ASP A 273 18.50 -14.94 -15.48
N MET A 274 19.32 -14.90 -16.53
CA MET A 274 19.48 -13.74 -17.41
C MET A 274 18.75 -13.96 -18.74
N PRO A 275 18.04 -12.94 -19.27
CA PRO A 275 17.44 -13.04 -20.61
C PRO A 275 18.47 -13.31 -21.71
N LEU A 276 18.03 -13.99 -22.77
CA LEU A 276 18.91 -14.31 -23.91
C LEU A 276 19.35 -13.02 -24.63
N ARG A 277 20.62 -13.01 -25.07
CA ARG A 277 21.17 -11.92 -25.89
C ARG A 277 20.81 -12.14 -27.36
N ALA A 278 20.66 -11.08 -28.14
CA ALA A 278 20.46 -11.20 -29.58
C ALA A 278 21.73 -11.77 -30.25
N ASN A 279 21.53 -12.48 -31.36
CA ASN A 279 22.57 -13.04 -32.21
C ASN A 279 23.52 -14.05 -31.53
N LYS A 280 23.18 -15.33 -31.64
CA LYS A 280 23.95 -16.46 -31.09
C LYS A 280 25.38 -16.45 -31.60
N GLY A 281 26.32 -16.64 -30.68
CA GLY A 281 27.75 -16.66 -30.98
C GLY A 281 28.41 -15.28 -31.09
N THR A 282 27.69 -14.20 -30.78
CA THR A 282 28.24 -12.83 -30.79
C THR A 282 28.29 -12.23 -29.38
N THR A 283 29.19 -11.27 -29.15
CA THR A 283 29.27 -10.48 -27.90
C THR A 283 28.24 -9.33 -27.88
N SER A 284 27.07 -9.53 -28.48
CA SER A 284 26.04 -8.49 -28.63
C SER A 284 25.61 -7.92 -27.27
N ALA A 285 25.56 -6.59 -27.18
CA ALA A 285 25.00 -5.91 -26.02
C ALA A 285 23.46 -5.99 -25.96
N ALA A 286 22.79 -6.26 -27.10
CA ALA A 286 21.33 -6.27 -27.19
C ALA A 286 20.72 -7.58 -26.69
N PHE A 287 19.51 -7.50 -26.13
CA PHE A 287 18.70 -8.66 -25.73
C PHE A 287 17.78 -9.12 -26.88
N ALA A 288 17.50 -10.42 -26.94
CA ALA A 288 16.65 -11.01 -27.96
C ALA A 288 15.16 -10.78 -27.63
N ARG A 289 14.38 -10.34 -28.62
CA ARG A 289 12.93 -10.19 -28.50
C ARG A 289 12.24 -11.54 -28.48
N ASN A 290 12.65 -12.41 -29.40
CA ASN A 290 12.17 -13.78 -29.51
C ASN A 290 13.35 -14.75 -29.68
N LEU A 291 13.06 -16.05 -29.67
CA LEU A 291 14.09 -17.07 -29.76
C LEU A 291 14.75 -17.12 -31.13
N SER A 292 14.03 -16.78 -32.20
CA SER A 292 14.57 -16.74 -33.57
C SER A 292 15.68 -15.70 -33.70
N GLU A 293 15.51 -14.52 -33.10
CA GLU A 293 16.54 -13.47 -33.06
C GLU A 293 17.80 -13.91 -32.31
N HIS A 294 17.64 -14.71 -31.26
CA HIS A 294 18.79 -15.33 -30.59
C HIS A 294 19.46 -16.35 -31.51
N ILE A 295 18.74 -17.39 -31.94
CA ILE A 295 19.35 -18.58 -32.56
C ILE A 295 19.78 -18.34 -34.01
N PHE A 296 18.97 -17.60 -34.77
CA PHE A 296 19.06 -17.51 -36.23
C PHE A 296 19.39 -16.10 -36.73
N ASN A 297 19.73 -15.16 -35.85
CA ASN A 297 20.11 -13.79 -36.19
C ASN A 297 19.08 -13.11 -37.13
N ASN A 298 17.78 -13.32 -36.86
CA ASN A 298 16.65 -12.79 -37.65
C ASN A 298 16.52 -13.36 -39.07
N SER A 299 17.03 -14.57 -39.33
CA SER A 299 16.76 -15.34 -40.55
C SER A 299 15.26 -15.65 -40.70
N THR A 300 14.76 -15.63 -41.94
CA THR A 300 13.38 -16.03 -42.29
C THR A 300 13.19 -17.55 -42.26
N THR A 301 14.28 -18.33 -42.28
CA THR A 301 14.23 -19.79 -42.21
C THR A 301 14.46 -20.25 -40.78
N ILE A 302 13.39 -20.66 -40.11
CA ILE A 302 13.39 -21.13 -38.72
C ILE A 302 13.27 -22.65 -38.72
N THR A 303 14.24 -23.32 -38.09
CA THR A 303 14.22 -24.77 -37.90
C THR A 303 14.41 -25.11 -36.42
N ARG A 304 14.29 -26.39 -36.06
CA ARG A 304 14.48 -26.84 -34.69
C ARG A 304 15.96 -26.81 -34.30
N ASP A 305 16.33 -25.97 -33.34
CA ASP A 305 17.66 -25.99 -32.72
C ASP A 305 17.67 -26.96 -31.54
N TRP A 306 18.24 -28.14 -31.76
CA TRP A 306 18.26 -29.19 -30.75
C TRP A 306 18.99 -28.81 -29.46
N ARG A 307 19.90 -27.84 -29.48
CA ARG A 307 20.70 -27.46 -28.32
C ARG A 307 19.87 -26.63 -27.34
N TYR A 308 19.12 -25.64 -27.83
CA TYR A 308 18.14 -24.94 -27.00
C TYR A 308 17.05 -25.90 -26.52
N GLU A 309 16.54 -26.76 -27.39
CA GLU A 309 15.55 -27.76 -27.04
C GLU A 309 16.04 -28.69 -25.92
N LEU A 310 17.34 -29.03 -25.89
CA LEU A 310 17.97 -29.90 -24.89
C LEU A 310 18.26 -29.16 -23.58
N ASP A 311 18.96 -28.02 -23.67
CA ASP A 311 19.63 -27.37 -22.54
C ASP A 311 19.01 -26.02 -22.16
N GLY A 312 18.04 -25.51 -22.93
CA GLY A 312 17.33 -24.27 -22.65
C GLY A 312 18.27 -23.08 -22.47
N TYR A 313 18.07 -22.30 -21.40
CA TYR A 313 18.95 -21.18 -21.04
C TYR A 313 20.37 -21.63 -20.70
N SER A 314 20.53 -22.83 -20.14
CA SER A 314 21.84 -23.36 -19.77
C SER A 314 22.75 -23.55 -21.00
N ALA A 315 22.17 -23.68 -22.19
CA ALA A 315 22.88 -23.79 -23.47
C ALA A 315 23.79 -22.59 -23.76
N TYR A 316 23.54 -21.44 -23.14
CA TYR A 316 24.16 -20.18 -23.52
C TYR A 316 24.74 -19.41 -22.32
N VAL A 317 25.81 -18.68 -22.57
CA VAL A 317 26.42 -17.73 -21.64
C VAL A 317 26.91 -16.52 -22.42
N ASN A 318 26.52 -15.31 -22.00
CA ASN A 318 26.89 -14.05 -22.67
C ASN A 318 26.65 -14.03 -24.20
N GLY A 319 25.56 -14.65 -24.66
CA GLY A 319 25.20 -14.71 -26.09
C GLY A 319 25.93 -15.78 -26.90
N GLY A 320 26.96 -16.42 -26.33
CA GLY A 320 27.66 -17.55 -26.91
C GLY A 320 27.18 -18.91 -26.39
N ASN A 321 27.62 -19.98 -27.03
CA ASN A 321 27.42 -21.35 -26.54
C ASN A 321 28.13 -21.53 -25.20
N ASN A 322 27.45 -22.13 -24.23
CA ASN A 322 28.04 -22.47 -22.94
C ASN A 322 28.95 -23.71 -23.08
N PRO A 323 30.26 -23.62 -22.80
CA PRO A 323 31.17 -24.78 -22.90
C PRO A 323 30.86 -25.87 -21.88
N ASN A 324 30.17 -25.55 -20.78
CA ASN A 324 29.75 -26.54 -19.79
C ASN A 324 28.69 -27.49 -20.35
N THR A 325 27.89 -27.06 -21.34
CA THR A 325 26.87 -27.94 -21.96
C THR A 325 27.43 -28.87 -23.04
N THR A 326 28.74 -28.94 -23.22
CA THR A 326 29.36 -30.04 -23.99
C THR A 326 30.23 -30.90 -23.10
N SER A 327 30.86 -30.28 -22.08
CA SER A 327 31.83 -30.93 -21.21
C SER A 327 31.28 -31.51 -19.89
N LYS A 328 30.02 -31.25 -19.53
CA LYS A 328 29.44 -31.69 -18.24
C LYS A 328 28.20 -32.57 -18.39
N PRO A 329 28.03 -33.60 -17.54
CA PRO A 329 26.90 -34.53 -17.61
C PRO A 329 25.61 -33.99 -16.95
N ASP A 330 25.69 -32.88 -16.21
CA ASP A 330 24.57 -32.28 -15.48
C ASP A 330 24.54 -30.75 -15.65
N TYR A 331 23.59 -30.10 -15.00
CA TYR A 331 23.37 -28.66 -15.08
C TYR A 331 23.98 -27.87 -13.92
N ASN A 332 24.79 -28.47 -13.02
CA ASN A 332 25.31 -27.77 -11.84
C ASN A 332 26.18 -26.55 -12.18
N GLN A 333 26.93 -26.62 -13.27
CA GLN A 333 27.82 -25.54 -13.71
C GLN A 333 27.16 -24.60 -14.74
N ALA A 334 25.87 -24.81 -14.98
CA ALA A 334 25.03 -23.98 -15.83
C ALA A 334 23.58 -24.08 -15.35
N PRO A 335 23.27 -23.80 -14.08
CA PRO A 335 21.94 -24.04 -13.55
C PRO A 335 20.94 -23.06 -14.17
N PHE A 336 19.69 -23.47 -14.24
CA PHE A 336 18.57 -22.56 -14.44
C PHE A 336 17.79 -22.51 -13.16
N TYR A 337 17.68 -21.31 -12.61
CA TYR A 337 17.14 -21.10 -11.28
C TYR A 337 15.61 -21.06 -11.26
N GLY A 338 14.99 -20.79 -12.42
CA GLY A 338 13.54 -20.58 -12.54
C GLY A 338 13.07 -19.27 -11.96
N TYR A 339 13.97 -18.28 -11.82
CA TYR A 339 13.63 -16.93 -11.38
C TYR A 339 14.68 -15.92 -11.84
N THR A 340 14.25 -14.68 -12.02
CA THR A 340 15.10 -13.51 -12.20
C THR A 340 14.80 -12.53 -11.07
N GLN A 341 15.81 -12.06 -10.34
CA GLN A 341 15.67 -11.08 -9.26
C GLN A 341 16.17 -9.70 -9.71
N GLY A 342 15.36 -8.67 -9.48
CA GLY A 342 15.64 -7.28 -9.81
C GLY A 342 16.30 -6.51 -8.65
N PRO A 343 16.73 -5.26 -8.90
CA PRO A 343 17.33 -4.41 -7.87
C PRO A 343 16.28 -3.85 -6.89
N GLY A 344 16.75 -3.28 -5.79
CA GLY A 344 15.91 -2.51 -4.87
C GLY A 344 14.72 -3.32 -4.36
N TYR A 345 13.50 -2.81 -4.58
CA TYR A 345 12.24 -3.42 -4.12
C TYR A 345 11.46 -4.19 -5.20
N TRP A 346 12.07 -4.50 -6.34
CA TRP A 346 11.41 -5.24 -7.43
C TRP A 346 11.10 -6.69 -7.07
N GLY A 347 11.92 -7.31 -6.21
CA GLY A 347 11.77 -8.73 -5.85
C GLY A 347 12.19 -9.66 -6.99
N LYS A 348 11.44 -10.74 -7.19
CA LYS A 348 11.74 -11.77 -8.22
C LYS A 348 10.56 -12.01 -9.16
N THR A 349 10.85 -12.38 -10.39
CA THR A 349 9.85 -12.79 -11.39
C THR A 349 10.18 -14.20 -11.89
N PHE A 350 9.14 -14.98 -12.18
CA PHE A 350 9.28 -16.23 -12.93
C PHE A 350 9.17 -16.00 -14.45
N PHE A 351 8.74 -14.81 -14.86
CA PHE A 351 8.48 -14.48 -16.25
C PHE A 351 9.78 -14.16 -16.96
N THR A 352 10.38 -15.20 -17.52
CA THR A 352 11.53 -15.08 -18.42
C THR A 352 11.10 -15.58 -19.79
N TRP A 353 11.28 -14.73 -20.81
CA TRP A 353 10.96 -15.06 -22.19
C TRP A 353 12.24 -15.25 -23.02
N PRO A 354 12.29 -16.27 -23.88
CA PRO A 354 11.31 -17.35 -24.08
C PRO A 354 11.21 -18.35 -22.91
N PRO A 355 10.16 -19.18 -22.81
CA PRO A 355 10.07 -20.25 -21.82
C PRO A 355 11.14 -21.34 -22.03
N ASP A 356 11.73 -21.85 -20.95
CA ASP A 356 12.74 -22.90 -21.01
C ASP A 356 12.10 -24.27 -21.34
N PRO A 357 12.52 -24.98 -22.40
CA PRO A 357 11.86 -26.20 -22.87
C PRO A 357 12.09 -27.43 -21.99
N ARG A 358 12.91 -27.33 -20.92
CA ARG A 358 13.20 -28.46 -20.05
C ARG A 358 12.06 -28.72 -19.08
N VAL A 359 11.37 -29.82 -19.31
CA VAL A 359 10.30 -30.32 -18.44
C VAL A 359 10.63 -31.76 -18.04
N PRO A 360 10.29 -32.19 -16.80
CA PRO A 360 10.45 -33.58 -16.39
C PRO A 360 9.79 -34.55 -17.38
N LEU A 361 10.51 -35.63 -17.69
CA LEU A 361 10.10 -36.71 -18.59
C LEU A 361 9.17 -37.68 -17.87
N THR A 362 8.03 -37.18 -17.42
CA THR A 362 7.04 -37.96 -16.67
C THR A 362 5.66 -37.87 -17.33
N THR A 363 4.79 -38.82 -16.99
CA THR A 363 3.41 -38.86 -17.49
C THR A 363 2.55 -37.70 -16.99
N GLN A 364 3.05 -36.91 -16.03
CA GLN A 364 2.43 -35.67 -15.59
C GLN A 364 2.50 -34.58 -16.65
N TYR A 365 3.60 -34.51 -17.40
CA TYR A 365 3.86 -33.46 -18.38
C TYR A 365 3.68 -33.92 -19.82
N TYR A 366 3.92 -35.20 -20.09
CA TYR A 366 3.94 -35.75 -21.43
C TYR A 366 3.25 -37.12 -21.49
N THR A 367 2.57 -37.42 -22.58
CA THR A 367 2.14 -38.80 -22.85
C THR A 367 3.36 -39.71 -23.03
N GLY A 368 3.20 -41.02 -22.78
CA GLY A 368 4.28 -41.98 -23.02
C GLY A 368 4.84 -41.92 -24.45
N ALA A 369 3.97 -41.70 -25.45
CA ALA A 369 4.36 -41.54 -26.86
C ALA A 369 5.18 -40.26 -27.12
N GLN A 370 4.86 -39.15 -26.44
CA GLN A 370 5.64 -37.91 -26.53
C GLN A 370 7.03 -38.07 -25.91
N ILE A 371 7.15 -38.74 -24.77
CA ILE A 371 8.45 -39.02 -24.13
C ILE A 371 9.32 -39.87 -25.07
N GLN A 372 8.74 -40.91 -25.66
CA GLN A 372 9.37 -41.77 -26.66
C GLN A 372 9.89 -40.97 -27.86
N SER A 373 9.02 -40.17 -28.46
CA SER A 373 9.36 -39.36 -29.61
C SER A 373 10.46 -38.34 -29.27
N MET A 374 10.39 -37.71 -28.10
CA MET A 374 11.36 -36.68 -27.70
C MET A 374 12.75 -37.27 -27.53
N VAL A 375 12.87 -38.33 -26.73
CA VAL A 375 14.16 -38.97 -26.50
C VAL A 375 14.71 -39.51 -27.84
N ARG A 376 13.85 -40.00 -28.75
CA ARG A 376 14.30 -40.61 -30.02
C ARG A 376 14.86 -39.52 -30.91
N THR A 377 14.15 -38.41 -30.97
CA THR A 377 14.55 -37.27 -31.80
C THR A 377 15.85 -36.64 -31.30
N PHE A 378 16.09 -36.59 -29.97
CA PHE A 378 17.39 -36.14 -29.45
C PHE A 378 18.52 -37.11 -29.76
N LEU A 379 18.30 -38.42 -29.64
CA LEU A 379 19.31 -39.40 -30.02
C LEU A 379 19.66 -39.30 -31.52
N LEU A 380 18.68 -39.09 -32.40
CA LEU A 380 18.96 -38.80 -33.82
C LEU A 380 19.86 -37.56 -33.98
N ASN A 381 19.59 -36.48 -33.22
CA ASN A 381 20.43 -35.28 -33.23
C ASN A 381 21.86 -35.53 -32.69
N PHE A 382 22.05 -36.53 -31.83
CA PHE A 382 23.37 -36.92 -31.31
C PHE A 382 24.14 -37.84 -32.27
N GLY A 383 23.63 -38.06 -33.48
CA GLY A 383 24.30 -38.83 -34.53
C GLY A 383 23.87 -40.30 -34.61
N TYR A 384 22.90 -40.75 -33.80
CA TYR A 384 22.28 -42.05 -34.00
C TYR A 384 21.41 -42.03 -35.27
N SER A 385 21.26 -43.19 -35.90
CA SER A 385 20.45 -43.37 -37.11
C SER A 385 19.12 -44.04 -36.79
N THR A 386 18.18 -44.02 -37.74
CA THR A 386 16.92 -44.78 -37.60
C THR A 386 17.16 -46.29 -37.42
N ALA A 387 18.25 -46.81 -37.99
CA ALA A 387 18.68 -48.19 -37.84
C ALA A 387 19.12 -48.53 -36.41
N ASP A 388 19.63 -47.58 -35.64
CA ASP A 388 20.05 -47.79 -34.24
C ASP A 388 18.88 -48.02 -33.27
N PHE A 389 17.64 -47.75 -33.72
CA PHE A 389 16.40 -48.05 -32.98
C PHE A 389 15.75 -49.38 -33.42
N ASN A 390 16.28 -50.01 -34.46
CA ASN A 390 15.79 -51.27 -35.01
C ASN A 390 16.75 -52.40 -34.63
N ASN A 391 16.24 -53.60 -34.33
CA ASN A 391 17.08 -54.71 -33.88
C ASN A 391 17.88 -55.43 -35.00
N THR A 392 17.75 -55.08 -36.29
CA THR A 392 18.20 -55.98 -37.40
C THR A 392 18.63 -55.30 -38.73
N SER A 393 19.45 -54.25 -38.72
CA SER A 393 19.95 -53.64 -39.98
C SER A 393 20.93 -54.52 -40.78
N VAL A 394 21.45 -55.61 -40.18
CA VAL A 394 22.21 -56.67 -40.85
C VAL A 394 21.62 -58.01 -40.45
N SER A 395 21.22 -58.82 -41.43
CA SER A 395 20.69 -60.16 -41.17
C SER A 395 21.04 -61.13 -42.27
N THR A 396 20.94 -62.41 -41.94
CA THR A 396 20.97 -63.56 -42.84
C THR A 396 19.95 -64.57 -42.32
N THR A 397 19.93 -65.76 -42.91
CA THR A 397 19.13 -66.87 -42.40
C THR A 397 20.01 -68.08 -42.10
N LEU A 398 19.54 -68.94 -41.20
CA LEU A 398 20.18 -70.23 -40.94
C LEU A 398 20.17 -71.08 -42.21
N SER A 399 21.32 -71.64 -42.57
CA SER A 399 21.43 -72.58 -43.69
C SER A 399 21.19 -74.04 -43.25
N ALA A 400 21.16 -74.30 -41.94
CA ALA A 400 20.89 -75.61 -41.36
C ALA A 400 20.13 -75.49 -40.02
N ASN A 401 19.51 -76.59 -39.59
CA ASN A 401 18.88 -76.66 -38.26
C ASN A 401 19.95 -76.56 -37.15
N VAL A 402 19.61 -75.88 -36.05
CA VAL A 402 20.46 -75.69 -34.87
C VAL A 402 19.81 -76.39 -33.69
N THR A 403 20.49 -77.36 -33.08
CA THR A 403 20.02 -78.04 -31.85
C THR A 403 20.39 -77.21 -30.62
N THR A 404 19.73 -77.41 -29.46
CA THR A 404 19.98 -76.66 -28.21
C THR A 404 21.44 -76.74 -27.71
N ALA A 405 22.18 -77.80 -28.05
CA ALA A 405 23.57 -78.00 -27.64
C ALA A 405 24.63 -77.50 -28.65
N ALA A 406 24.23 -76.97 -29.81
CA ALA A 406 25.17 -76.56 -30.85
C ALA A 406 26.12 -75.44 -30.38
N THR A 407 27.42 -75.58 -30.63
CA THR A 407 28.45 -74.55 -30.36
C THR A 407 28.86 -73.77 -31.61
N THR A 408 28.31 -74.16 -32.77
CA THR A 408 28.46 -73.49 -34.04
C THR A 408 27.11 -73.34 -34.72
N VAL A 409 26.95 -72.27 -35.47
CA VAL A 409 25.73 -71.96 -36.24
C VAL A 409 26.14 -71.63 -37.67
N VAL A 410 25.53 -72.31 -38.63
CA VAL A 410 25.81 -72.10 -40.06
C VAL A 410 24.76 -71.17 -40.65
N VAL A 411 25.22 -70.12 -41.32
CA VAL A 411 24.35 -69.11 -41.94
C VAL A 411 24.47 -69.15 -43.47
N ASN A 412 23.49 -68.60 -44.18
CA ASN A 412 23.53 -68.52 -45.64
C ASN A 412 24.60 -67.54 -46.15
N SER A 413 24.90 -66.49 -45.39
CA SER A 413 26.06 -65.63 -45.64
C SER A 413 26.56 -65.00 -44.35
N SER A 414 27.84 -65.15 -44.06
CA SER A 414 28.53 -64.44 -42.97
C SER A 414 29.11 -63.08 -43.41
N THR A 415 29.16 -62.80 -44.72
CA THR A 415 29.71 -61.54 -45.27
C THR A 415 29.04 -60.26 -44.74
N PRO A 416 27.74 -60.26 -44.35
CA PRO A 416 27.12 -59.07 -43.78
C PRO A 416 27.59 -58.77 -42.34
N PHE A 417 28.18 -59.74 -41.63
CA PHE A 417 28.56 -59.61 -40.22
C PHE A 417 30.01 -59.08 -40.04
N PRO A 418 30.31 -58.33 -38.96
CA PRO A 418 31.66 -57.84 -38.67
C PRO A 418 32.60 -58.98 -38.26
N ALA A 419 33.90 -58.68 -38.13
CA ALA A 419 34.84 -59.63 -37.54
C ALA A 419 34.46 -59.94 -36.08
N ALA A 420 34.62 -61.20 -35.65
CA ALA A 420 34.38 -61.61 -34.27
C ALA A 420 35.29 -60.83 -33.29
N PRO A 421 34.82 -60.54 -32.05
CA PRO A 421 33.55 -60.97 -31.47
C PRO A 421 32.38 -60.00 -31.72
N PHE A 422 31.18 -60.56 -31.92
CA PHE A 422 29.91 -59.82 -32.00
C PHE A 422 28.74 -60.67 -31.50
N GLN A 423 27.58 -60.08 -31.26
CA GLN A 423 26.39 -60.82 -30.84
C GLN A 423 25.38 -60.93 -31.98
N VAL A 424 24.65 -62.04 -32.02
CA VAL A 424 23.56 -62.28 -32.96
C VAL A 424 22.30 -62.65 -32.22
N MET A 425 21.15 -62.32 -32.80
CA MET A 425 19.84 -62.82 -32.40
C MET A 425 19.34 -63.82 -33.43
N VAL A 426 18.75 -64.91 -32.95
CA VAL A 426 18.14 -65.94 -33.81
C VAL A 426 16.69 -66.12 -33.40
N GLY A 427 15.78 -66.14 -34.38
CA GLY A 427 14.35 -66.29 -34.15
C GLY A 427 13.49 -65.85 -35.34
N THR A 428 12.18 -65.71 -35.12
CA THR A 428 11.23 -65.28 -36.15
C THR A 428 11.18 -63.76 -36.24
N VAL A 429 11.21 -63.24 -37.46
CA VAL A 429 11.14 -61.79 -37.75
C VAL A 429 9.84 -61.47 -38.50
N SER A 430 9.16 -60.41 -38.08
CA SER A 430 8.00 -59.83 -38.78
C SER A 430 8.20 -58.32 -38.93
N SER A 431 7.96 -57.79 -40.14
CA SER A 431 8.16 -56.37 -40.46
C SER A 431 9.55 -55.82 -40.05
N GLY A 432 10.58 -56.66 -40.13
CA GLY A 432 11.96 -56.30 -39.76
C GLY A 432 12.24 -56.26 -38.25
N VAL A 433 11.41 -56.90 -37.41
CA VAL A 433 11.62 -57.00 -35.95
C VAL A 433 11.51 -58.45 -35.47
N PHE A 434 12.44 -58.89 -34.61
CA PHE A 434 12.35 -60.19 -33.92
C PHE A 434 11.14 -60.24 -32.98
N GLN A 435 10.27 -61.24 -33.14
CA GLN A 435 9.06 -61.38 -32.33
C GLN A 435 9.37 -62.00 -30.96
N THR A 436 9.10 -61.26 -29.89
CA THR A 436 9.38 -61.65 -28.50
C THR A 436 8.48 -62.77 -27.97
N THR A 437 7.37 -63.06 -28.65
CA THR A 437 6.44 -64.16 -28.34
C THR A 437 6.87 -65.49 -28.94
N SER A 438 7.84 -65.48 -29.86
CA SER A 438 8.49 -66.68 -30.41
C SER A 438 9.87 -66.85 -29.75
N SER A 439 10.32 -68.09 -29.54
CA SER A 439 11.58 -68.43 -28.84
C SER A 439 12.81 -67.76 -29.49
N ILE A 440 13.10 -66.53 -29.11
CA ILE A 440 14.30 -65.80 -29.54
C ILE A 440 15.50 -66.20 -28.68
N GLU A 441 16.67 -66.28 -29.28
CA GLU A 441 17.92 -66.50 -28.55
C GLU A 441 18.99 -65.49 -28.96
N ILE A 442 19.72 -65.00 -27.97
CA ILE A 442 20.92 -64.19 -28.17
C ILE A 442 22.15 -65.10 -28.02
N MET A 443 23.02 -65.05 -29.01
CA MET A 443 24.28 -65.78 -29.02
C MET A 443 25.46 -64.81 -29.16
N ASN A 444 26.56 -65.08 -28.45
CA ASN A 444 27.82 -64.36 -28.62
C ASN A 444 28.70 -65.12 -29.61
N VAL A 445 29.02 -64.52 -30.75
CA VAL A 445 29.90 -65.10 -31.77
C VAL A 445 31.35 -64.80 -31.39
N THR A 446 32.14 -65.84 -31.19
CA THR A 446 33.55 -65.74 -30.75
C THR A 446 34.55 -65.95 -31.89
N ALA A 447 34.14 -66.56 -32.99
CA ALA A 447 34.94 -66.72 -34.21
C ALA A 447 34.05 -66.91 -35.44
N VAL A 448 34.56 -66.52 -36.62
CA VAL A 448 33.89 -66.73 -37.92
C VAL A 448 34.85 -67.46 -38.85
N SER A 449 34.40 -68.56 -39.47
CA SER A 449 35.15 -69.29 -40.48
C SER A 449 34.22 -69.64 -41.65
N GLY A 450 34.45 -69.02 -42.81
CA GLY A 450 33.49 -69.05 -43.91
C GLY A 450 32.10 -68.60 -43.43
N ASN A 451 31.07 -69.40 -43.73
CA ASN A 451 29.68 -69.17 -43.31
C ASN A 451 29.32 -69.79 -41.94
N THR A 452 30.31 -70.23 -41.17
CA THR A 452 30.10 -70.85 -39.84
C THR A 452 30.50 -69.88 -38.73
N LEU A 453 29.56 -69.62 -37.82
CA LEU A 453 29.73 -68.79 -36.63
C LEU A 453 29.98 -69.69 -35.42
N THR A 454 31.10 -69.52 -34.73
CA THR A 454 31.32 -70.17 -33.42
C THR A 454 30.61 -69.35 -32.36
N VAL A 455 29.68 -69.96 -31.63
CA VAL A 455 28.76 -69.26 -30.73
C VAL A 455 28.84 -69.76 -29.29
N GLN A 456 28.68 -68.81 -28.38
CA GLN A 456 28.27 -69.07 -27.01
C GLN A 456 26.79 -68.72 -26.88
N ARG A 457 26.00 -69.71 -26.46
CA ARG A 457 24.54 -69.67 -26.46
C ARG A 457 23.94 -69.12 -25.17
N ALA A 458 22.61 -68.95 -25.16
CA ALA A 458 21.85 -68.53 -23.99
C ALA A 458 22.41 -67.26 -23.32
N ARG A 459 22.75 -66.24 -24.12
CA ARG A 459 23.31 -64.99 -23.62
C ARG A 459 22.19 -63.99 -23.29
N ASN A 460 22.54 -63.00 -22.47
CA ASN A 460 21.68 -61.87 -22.10
C ASN A 460 20.26 -62.29 -21.61
N GLY A 461 20.16 -63.39 -20.84
CA GLY A 461 18.91 -63.86 -20.23
C GLY A 461 18.01 -64.70 -21.15
N THR A 462 18.44 -65.01 -22.37
CA THR A 462 17.73 -65.94 -23.27
C THR A 462 18.08 -67.41 -22.96
N THR A 463 17.20 -68.35 -23.34
CA THR A 463 17.43 -69.79 -23.16
C THR A 463 17.85 -70.43 -24.50
N ALA A 464 18.81 -71.36 -24.45
CA ALA A 464 19.24 -72.08 -25.64
C ALA A 464 18.07 -72.85 -26.27
N SER A 465 17.73 -72.54 -27.53
CA SER A 465 16.55 -73.06 -28.22
C SER A 465 16.92 -73.84 -29.48
N ALA A 466 16.06 -74.75 -29.95
CA ALA A 466 16.25 -75.36 -31.26
C ALA A 466 15.72 -74.41 -32.35
N PHE A 467 16.45 -74.25 -33.44
CA PHE A 467 16.08 -73.41 -34.58
C PHE A 467 16.09 -74.23 -35.88
N THR A 468 15.16 -73.95 -36.79
CA THR A 468 15.09 -74.57 -38.11
C THR A 468 15.82 -73.74 -39.15
N ALA A 469 16.33 -74.40 -40.19
CA ALA A 469 16.87 -73.72 -41.37
C ALA A 469 15.85 -72.71 -41.93
N GLY A 470 16.35 -71.56 -42.40
CA GLY A 470 15.53 -70.45 -42.87
C GLY A 470 15.14 -69.42 -41.81
N GLN A 471 15.29 -69.72 -40.51
CA GLN A 471 15.06 -68.70 -39.47
C GLN A 471 16.12 -67.60 -39.51
N THR A 472 15.70 -66.37 -39.21
CA THR A 472 16.56 -65.20 -39.33
C THR A 472 17.63 -65.20 -38.25
N VAL A 473 18.89 -65.07 -38.68
CA VAL A 473 20.01 -64.71 -37.83
C VAL A 473 20.29 -63.24 -38.10
N GLY A 474 19.88 -62.38 -37.18
CA GLY A 474 20.20 -60.97 -37.23
C GLY A 474 21.52 -60.76 -36.52
N LEU A 475 22.43 -60.02 -37.13
CA LEU A 475 23.45 -59.34 -36.34
C LEU A 475 22.67 -58.50 -35.35
N LEU A 476 23.06 -58.54 -34.08
CA LEU A 476 22.56 -57.57 -33.12
C LEU A 476 23.19 -56.22 -33.49
N THR A 477 22.69 -55.60 -34.56
CA THR A 477 23.10 -54.29 -35.07
C THR A 477 22.45 -53.20 -34.27
N ALA A 478 22.87 -53.13 -33.04
CA ALA A 478 23.25 -51.90 -32.39
C ALA A 478 23.83 -52.41 -31.08
N PRO A 479 25.02 -51.98 -30.69
CA PRO A 479 25.31 -52.02 -29.28
C PRO A 479 24.19 -51.20 -28.62
N PRO A 480 23.39 -51.84 -27.78
CA PRO A 480 21.99 -51.54 -27.90
C PRO A 480 21.70 -50.23 -27.17
N LEU A 481 20.86 -49.38 -27.77
CA LEU A 481 20.08 -48.43 -26.97
C LEU A 481 19.14 -49.16 -25.98
N ILE A 482 19.24 -50.50 -25.81
CA ILE A 482 18.53 -51.37 -24.83
C ILE A 482 18.48 -50.77 -23.44
N GLY A 483 19.49 -49.97 -23.08
CA GLY A 483 19.51 -49.22 -21.83
C GLY A 483 18.47 -48.08 -21.76
N LEU A 484 18.30 -47.32 -22.84
CA LEU A 484 17.42 -46.14 -22.89
C LEU A 484 16.08 -46.42 -23.61
N TYR A 485 15.98 -47.52 -24.36
CA TYR A 485 14.87 -47.95 -25.21
C TYR A 485 14.68 -49.46 -25.14
N THR A 486 13.44 -49.94 -25.12
CA THR A 486 13.12 -51.35 -25.39
C THR A 486 12.37 -51.49 -26.71
N ALA A 487 12.82 -52.43 -27.55
CA ALA A 487 12.27 -52.73 -28.87
C ALA A 487 11.16 -53.80 -28.84
N ALA A 488 10.58 -54.09 -27.67
CA ALA A 488 9.81 -55.33 -27.44
C ALA A 488 8.33 -55.28 -27.84
N ASN A 489 7.84 -54.21 -28.48
CA ASN A 489 6.50 -54.19 -29.06
C ASN A 489 6.52 -53.21 -30.25
N THR A 490 5.53 -53.23 -31.13
CA THR A 490 5.33 -52.25 -32.23
C THR A 490 5.11 -50.80 -31.74
N THR A 491 5.48 -50.54 -30.49
CA THR A 491 5.54 -49.28 -29.76
C THR A 491 6.87 -49.28 -29.01
N LEU A 492 7.86 -48.54 -29.51
CA LEU A 492 9.19 -48.38 -28.89
C LEU A 492 9.02 -47.73 -27.50
N THR A 493 9.28 -48.41 -26.38
CA THR A 493 9.09 -47.86 -25.02
C THR A 493 10.44 -47.63 -24.32
N PRO A 494 10.76 -46.43 -23.77
CA PRO A 494 11.95 -46.21 -22.98
C PRO A 494 12.02 -47.21 -21.83
N ARG A 495 13.16 -47.91 -21.69
CA ARG A 495 13.39 -48.79 -20.55
C ARG A 495 13.46 -47.89 -19.31
N GLY A 496 12.53 -48.05 -18.37
CA GLY A 496 12.38 -47.09 -17.27
C GLY A 496 11.14 -46.19 -17.35
N VAL A 497 10.09 -46.57 -18.09
CA VAL A 497 8.75 -45.96 -17.96
C VAL A 497 7.71 -47.10 -17.88
N THR A 498 7.18 -47.40 -16.69
CA THR A 498 6.04 -48.31 -16.52
C THR A 498 4.75 -47.53 -16.77
N PRO A 499 3.71 -48.16 -17.34
CA PRO A 499 2.36 -47.60 -17.31
C PRO A 499 1.91 -47.47 -15.84
N ALA A 500 1.40 -46.28 -15.52
CA ALA A 500 0.77 -45.90 -14.25
C ALA A 500 1.67 -45.94 -12.97
N GLY A 501 1.95 -44.74 -12.44
CA GLY A 501 2.09 -44.54 -10.99
C GLY A 501 3.45 -44.83 -10.33
N SER A 502 4.46 -45.39 -11.02
CA SER A 502 5.79 -45.60 -10.44
C SER A 502 6.88 -44.90 -11.24
N ASN A 503 7.54 -43.91 -10.63
CA ASN A 503 8.67 -43.16 -11.17
C ASN A 503 9.91 -44.07 -11.34
N LEU A 504 10.12 -44.64 -12.52
CA LEU A 504 11.31 -45.48 -12.76
C LEU A 504 12.64 -44.69 -12.80
N TRP A 505 12.59 -43.36 -12.66
CA TRP A 505 13.75 -42.47 -12.47
C TRP A 505 13.91 -41.97 -11.03
N THR A 506 12.96 -42.23 -10.11
CA THR A 506 13.22 -41.96 -8.68
C THR A 506 14.17 -43.02 -8.13
N GLY A 507 15.28 -42.57 -7.56
CA GLY A 507 16.30 -43.46 -6.95
C GLY A 507 17.61 -43.55 -7.74
N TRP A 508 17.66 -43.04 -8.98
CA TRP A 508 18.92 -42.93 -9.71
C TRP A 508 19.68 -41.68 -9.25
N THR A 509 20.81 -41.90 -8.58
CA THR A 509 21.83 -40.87 -8.42
C THR A 509 22.54 -40.60 -9.75
N SER A 510 23.17 -39.44 -9.90
CA SER A 510 24.04 -39.13 -11.06
C SER A 510 25.09 -40.23 -11.28
N THR A 511 25.57 -40.85 -10.19
CA THR A 511 26.51 -41.98 -10.20
C THR A 511 25.90 -43.24 -10.81
N THR A 512 24.73 -43.67 -10.33
CA THR A 512 24.07 -44.89 -10.87
C THR A 512 23.66 -44.70 -12.33
N LEU A 513 23.19 -43.50 -12.69
CA LEU A 513 22.81 -43.18 -14.06
C LEU A 513 24.03 -43.19 -14.99
N SER A 514 25.13 -42.57 -14.55
CA SER A 514 26.40 -42.58 -15.27
C SER A 514 26.92 -44.00 -15.48
N ALA A 515 26.92 -44.83 -14.44
CA ALA A 515 27.33 -46.23 -14.53
C ALA A 515 26.46 -47.01 -15.54
N TYR A 516 25.15 -46.74 -15.54
CA TYR A 516 24.22 -47.37 -16.45
C TYR A 516 24.46 -46.97 -17.92
N VAL A 517 24.64 -45.67 -18.19
CA VAL A 517 24.91 -45.20 -19.55
C VAL A 517 26.25 -45.75 -20.07
N GLN A 518 27.29 -45.79 -19.24
CA GLN A 518 28.59 -46.37 -19.61
C GLN A 518 28.52 -47.89 -19.86
N ALA A 519 27.66 -48.59 -19.12
CA ALA A 519 27.50 -50.04 -19.26
C ALA A 519 26.62 -50.43 -20.46
N ASN A 520 25.65 -49.59 -20.83
CA ASN A 520 24.55 -49.98 -21.71
C ASN A 520 24.37 -49.10 -22.95
N VAL A 521 25.13 -48.01 -23.13
CA VAL A 521 24.97 -47.10 -24.28
C VAL A 521 26.30 -46.93 -25.00
N TYR A 522 26.24 -46.86 -26.34
CA TYR A 522 27.40 -46.93 -27.20
C TYR A 522 27.40 -45.84 -28.27
N ARG A 523 28.57 -45.50 -28.79
CA ARG A 523 28.80 -44.46 -29.79
C ARG A 523 28.13 -44.78 -31.12
N PRO A 524 27.56 -43.79 -31.83
CA PRO A 524 26.93 -44.02 -33.14
C PRO A 524 27.90 -44.48 -34.23
N ALA A 525 29.13 -43.94 -34.28
CA ALA A 525 30.05 -44.13 -35.40
C ALA A 525 30.79 -45.47 -35.38
N ASN A 526 31.43 -45.81 -34.26
CA ASN A 526 32.31 -46.98 -34.14
C ASN A 526 31.78 -48.04 -33.16
N LYS A 527 30.56 -47.83 -32.63
CA LYS A 527 29.85 -48.81 -31.81
C LYS A 527 30.59 -49.23 -30.53
N ALA A 528 31.54 -48.42 -30.04
CA ALA A 528 32.23 -48.61 -28.75
C ALA A 528 31.40 -48.04 -27.58
N ARG A 529 31.63 -48.53 -26.34
CA ARG A 529 30.91 -48.03 -25.14
C ARG A 529 31.17 -46.55 -24.92
N LEU A 530 30.13 -45.82 -24.52
CA LEU A 530 30.29 -44.43 -24.10
C LEU A 530 31.12 -44.35 -22.81
N THR A 531 31.96 -43.34 -22.75
CA THR A 531 32.82 -43.00 -21.61
C THR A 531 32.46 -41.60 -21.11
N THR A 532 32.84 -41.27 -19.88
CA THR A 532 32.58 -39.94 -19.30
C THR A 532 33.26 -38.78 -20.04
N THR A 533 34.23 -39.08 -20.91
CA THR A 533 34.92 -38.09 -21.75
C THR A 533 34.22 -37.83 -23.09
N ASP A 534 33.17 -38.59 -23.42
CA ASP A 534 32.42 -38.42 -24.67
C ASP A 534 31.39 -37.29 -24.56
N ASP A 535 31.38 -36.36 -25.52
CA ASP A 535 30.38 -35.27 -25.56
C ASP A 535 28.94 -35.80 -25.69
N ILE A 536 28.77 -36.91 -26.40
CA ILE A 536 27.48 -37.60 -26.56
C ILE A 536 27.03 -38.19 -25.21
N PHE A 537 27.96 -38.70 -24.39
CA PHE A 537 27.65 -39.17 -23.04
C PHE A 537 27.08 -38.03 -22.20
N ASN A 538 27.74 -36.87 -22.20
CA ASN A 538 27.29 -35.69 -21.47
C ASN A 538 25.91 -35.21 -21.92
N SER A 539 25.65 -35.22 -23.23
CA SER A 539 24.35 -34.81 -23.80
C SER A 539 23.21 -35.76 -23.43
N ILE A 540 23.48 -37.07 -23.42
CA ILE A 540 22.52 -38.10 -22.98
C ILE A 540 22.25 -37.97 -21.48
N MET A 541 23.28 -37.79 -20.65
CA MET A 541 23.12 -37.61 -19.20
C MET A 541 22.24 -36.41 -18.89
N ARG A 542 22.42 -35.29 -19.59
CA ARG A 542 21.60 -34.08 -19.40
C ARG A 542 20.15 -34.25 -19.83
N LEU A 543 19.89 -34.95 -20.93
CA LEU A 543 18.51 -35.31 -21.35
C LEU A 543 17.77 -36.06 -20.23
N LEU A 544 18.45 -37.03 -19.61
CA LEU A 544 17.86 -37.87 -18.56
C LEU A 544 17.77 -37.16 -17.21
N ASN A 545 18.70 -36.23 -16.94
CA ASN A 545 18.71 -35.41 -15.72
C ASN A 545 17.53 -34.43 -15.61
N ARG A 546 16.72 -34.28 -16.66
CA ARG A 546 15.46 -33.50 -16.60
C ARG A 546 14.49 -33.97 -15.51
N ASN A 547 14.62 -35.20 -15.04
CA ASN A 547 13.82 -35.78 -13.96
C ASN A 547 14.27 -35.40 -12.55
N GLY A 548 14.82 -34.19 -12.35
CA GLY A 548 15.23 -33.69 -11.03
C GLY A 548 16.70 -33.93 -10.69
N GLY A 549 17.53 -34.14 -11.70
CA GLY A 549 18.98 -34.16 -11.56
C GLY A 549 19.56 -32.81 -11.10
N PRO A 550 20.87 -32.76 -10.80
CA PRO A 550 21.51 -31.54 -10.31
C PRO A 550 21.39 -30.36 -11.29
N GLY A 551 21.09 -29.16 -10.77
CA GLY A 551 20.90 -27.93 -11.55
C GLY A 551 19.53 -27.78 -12.25
N MET A 552 18.62 -28.75 -12.11
CA MET A 552 17.21 -28.60 -12.53
C MET A 552 16.35 -27.96 -11.42
N PRO A 553 15.31 -27.18 -11.77
CA PRO A 553 14.35 -26.64 -10.81
C PRO A 553 13.64 -27.71 -9.97
N LYS A 554 13.44 -27.41 -8.69
CA LYS A 554 12.74 -28.27 -7.72
C LYS A 554 11.73 -27.46 -6.89
N ASN A 555 10.69 -28.12 -6.39
CA ASN A 555 9.77 -27.54 -5.42
C ASN A 555 10.34 -27.59 -3.98
N GLY A 556 9.62 -27.02 -3.01
CA GLY A 556 10.02 -27.04 -1.60
C GLY A 556 10.19 -28.43 -0.97
N ALA A 557 9.56 -29.45 -1.56
CA ALA A 557 9.74 -30.86 -1.16
C ALA A 557 10.92 -31.56 -1.87
N GLY A 558 11.69 -30.83 -2.68
CA GLY A 558 12.81 -31.38 -3.44
C GLY A 558 12.41 -32.20 -4.68
N LEU A 559 11.12 -32.20 -5.05
CA LEU A 559 10.62 -32.89 -6.23
C LEU A 559 10.88 -32.09 -7.51
N PRO A 560 11.15 -32.74 -8.65
CA PRO A 560 11.35 -32.08 -9.92
C PRO A 560 10.12 -31.30 -10.38
N VAL A 561 10.35 -30.11 -10.93
CA VAL A 561 9.31 -29.29 -11.58
C VAL A 561 9.77 -28.85 -12.96
N ALA A 562 8.82 -28.40 -13.79
CA ALA A 562 9.12 -27.82 -15.09
C ALA A 562 9.99 -26.55 -14.96
N ALA A 563 11.00 -26.42 -15.83
CA ALA A 563 11.70 -25.15 -16.03
C ALA A 563 10.83 -24.17 -16.85
N ASP A 564 9.95 -24.69 -17.71
CA ASP A 564 8.91 -23.89 -18.34
C ASP A 564 7.93 -23.36 -17.30
N TRP A 565 7.93 -22.04 -17.10
CA TRP A 565 7.05 -21.36 -16.16
C TRP A 565 5.57 -21.50 -16.54
N ARG A 566 5.23 -21.64 -17.83
CA ARG A 566 3.86 -21.87 -18.31
C ARG A 566 3.34 -23.22 -17.78
N ALA A 567 4.15 -24.26 -17.97
CA ALA A 567 3.81 -25.62 -17.54
C ALA A 567 3.84 -25.79 -16.02
N ARG A 568 4.60 -24.94 -15.32
CA ARG A 568 4.71 -24.96 -13.86
C ARG A 568 3.54 -24.25 -13.18
N PHE A 569 3.22 -23.03 -13.62
CA PHE A 569 2.30 -22.13 -12.92
C PHE A 569 0.91 -22.07 -13.55
N PHE A 570 0.71 -22.67 -14.71
CA PHE A 570 -0.59 -22.68 -15.38
C PHE A 570 -0.97 -24.08 -15.87
N GLN A 571 -2.27 -24.34 -15.92
CA GLN A 571 -2.86 -25.64 -16.28
C GLN A 571 -3.98 -25.47 -17.30
N THR A 572 -4.29 -26.51 -18.07
CA THR A 572 -5.49 -26.58 -18.92
C THR A 572 -6.74 -26.83 -18.08
N LYS A 573 -7.94 -26.76 -18.70
CA LYS A 573 -9.21 -27.15 -18.03
C LYS A 573 -9.20 -28.56 -17.43
N THR A 574 -8.44 -29.49 -18.02
CA THR A 574 -8.31 -30.87 -17.52
C THR A 574 -7.27 -31.03 -16.41
N GLY A 575 -6.60 -29.94 -16.00
CA GLY A 575 -5.55 -29.95 -14.98
C GLY A 575 -4.16 -30.34 -15.50
N ALA A 576 -3.99 -30.48 -16.82
CA ALA A 576 -2.69 -30.77 -17.42
C ALA A 576 -1.81 -29.51 -17.49
N PRO A 577 -0.47 -29.60 -17.46
CA PRO A 577 0.43 -28.46 -17.63
C PRO A 577 0.22 -27.68 -18.93
N LEU A 578 0.24 -26.34 -18.87
CA LEU A 578 0.05 -25.49 -20.05
C LEU A 578 1.37 -25.25 -20.82
N MET A 579 1.45 -25.67 -22.09
CA MET A 579 2.63 -25.45 -22.96
C MET A 579 2.31 -24.68 -24.26
N ASP A 580 1.05 -24.29 -24.46
CA ASP A 580 0.58 -23.64 -25.68
C ASP A 580 0.46 -22.12 -25.46
N ASN A 581 1.17 -21.32 -26.26
CA ASN A 581 1.13 -19.86 -26.17
C ASN A 581 -0.22 -19.27 -26.59
N SER A 582 -0.90 -19.86 -27.57
CA SER A 582 -2.22 -19.40 -28.04
C SER A 582 -3.33 -19.56 -27.01
N LYS A 583 -3.07 -20.33 -25.95
CA LYS A 583 -3.96 -20.52 -24.80
C LYS A 583 -3.70 -19.54 -23.66
N LEU A 584 -2.48 -19.01 -23.59
CA LEU A 584 -2.07 -18.04 -22.57
C LEU A 584 -2.18 -16.59 -23.05
N TYR A 585 -1.91 -16.33 -24.32
CA TYR A 585 -1.89 -14.99 -24.91
C TYR A 585 -2.91 -14.83 -26.03
N ASP A 586 -3.45 -13.62 -26.15
CA ASP A 586 -4.27 -13.21 -27.28
C ASP A 586 -3.43 -12.83 -28.50
N THR A 587 -4.09 -12.55 -29.63
CA THR A 587 -3.41 -12.18 -30.89
C THR A 587 -2.67 -10.84 -30.81
N THR A 588 -2.93 -10.01 -29.79
CA THR A 588 -2.23 -8.74 -29.55
C THR A 588 -1.01 -8.91 -28.64
N GLY A 589 -0.77 -10.13 -28.14
CA GLY A 589 0.33 -10.48 -27.25
C GLY A 589 0.05 -10.24 -25.77
N LEU A 590 -1.18 -9.89 -25.38
CA LEU A 590 -1.56 -9.75 -23.97
C LEU A 590 -1.93 -11.10 -23.38
N ILE A 591 -1.67 -11.29 -22.08
CA ILE A 591 -2.07 -12.51 -21.36
C ILE A 591 -3.60 -12.51 -21.25
N PHE A 592 -4.26 -13.59 -21.67
CA PHE A 592 -5.68 -13.78 -21.44
C PHE A 592 -5.98 -13.79 -19.94
N TYR A 593 -7.15 -13.31 -19.53
CA TYR A 593 -7.64 -13.66 -18.20
C TYR A 593 -7.99 -15.17 -18.16
N PRO A 594 -7.87 -15.82 -16.98
CA PRO A 594 -8.23 -17.22 -16.82
C PRO A 594 -9.71 -17.44 -17.19
N ARG A 595 -10.00 -18.37 -18.11
CA ARG A 595 -11.36 -18.66 -18.55
C ARG A 595 -11.52 -20.13 -18.96
N PHE A 596 -12.52 -20.79 -18.38
CA PHE A 596 -12.98 -22.13 -18.78
C PHE A 596 -14.48 -22.07 -18.82
N ASP A 597 -15.03 -22.00 -20.02
CA ASP A 597 -16.43 -22.30 -20.25
C ASP A 597 -16.52 -23.32 -21.40
N SER A 598 -17.69 -23.46 -22.00
CA SER A 598 -17.91 -24.35 -23.14
C SER A 598 -17.35 -23.78 -24.46
N TYR A 599 -16.97 -22.50 -24.49
CA TYR A 599 -16.55 -21.78 -25.68
C TYR A 599 -15.05 -21.44 -25.67
N ASN A 600 -14.48 -21.21 -24.49
CA ASN A 600 -13.09 -20.85 -24.28
C ASN A 600 -12.46 -21.74 -23.22
N ASP A 601 -11.30 -22.30 -23.55
CA ASP A 601 -10.45 -23.07 -22.65
C ASP A 601 -9.05 -22.48 -22.75
N ASN A 602 -8.80 -21.46 -21.92
CA ASN A 602 -7.54 -20.71 -21.88
C ASN A 602 -6.56 -21.41 -20.94
N TYR A 603 -6.58 -21.09 -19.64
CA TYR A 603 -5.69 -21.69 -18.63
C TYR A 603 -6.12 -21.37 -17.20
N ARG A 604 -5.86 -22.29 -16.25
CA ARG A 604 -5.99 -22.18 -14.77
C ARG A 604 -4.67 -21.76 -14.17
N ILE A 605 -4.73 -20.96 -13.11
CA ILE A 605 -3.55 -20.61 -12.32
C ILE A 605 -3.32 -21.71 -11.28
N ASN A 606 -2.09 -22.18 -11.21
CA ASN A 606 -1.64 -23.10 -10.17
C ASN A 606 -1.07 -22.30 -9.00
N TYR A 607 -1.95 -21.77 -8.15
CA TYR A 607 -1.56 -20.94 -7.00
C TYR A 607 -0.58 -21.63 -6.06
N ASP A 608 -0.78 -22.92 -5.81
CA ASP A 608 0.07 -23.71 -4.92
C ASP A 608 1.52 -23.78 -5.43
N ALA A 609 1.70 -23.96 -6.75
CA ALA A 609 3.02 -23.93 -7.36
C ALA A 609 3.67 -22.54 -7.31
N ILE A 610 2.89 -21.47 -7.48
CA ILE A 610 3.38 -20.09 -7.35
C ILE A 610 3.81 -19.80 -5.90
N LEU A 611 3.00 -20.18 -4.91
CA LEU A 611 3.30 -20.00 -3.49
C LEU A 611 4.54 -20.79 -3.06
N ASP A 612 4.66 -22.04 -3.51
CA ASP A 612 5.86 -22.84 -3.29
C ASP A 612 7.10 -22.19 -3.92
N TRP A 613 7.00 -21.69 -5.16
CA TRP A 613 8.09 -20.98 -5.82
C TRP A 613 8.49 -19.69 -5.08
N ILE A 614 7.53 -18.90 -4.62
CA ILE A 614 7.78 -17.69 -3.84
C ILE A 614 8.59 -18.02 -2.59
N LYS A 615 8.22 -19.08 -1.86
CA LYS A 615 8.87 -19.46 -0.59
C LYS A 615 10.22 -20.15 -0.80
N ASN A 616 10.31 -21.04 -1.79
CA ASN A 616 11.35 -22.07 -1.85
C ASN A 616 12.30 -21.96 -3.04
N SER A 617 12.01 -21.13 -4.05
CA SER A 617 12.89 -20.92 -5.22
C SER A 617 13.62 -19.58 -5.15
N GLY A 618 14.89 -19.58 -4.72
CA GLY A 618 15.67 -18.36 -4.52
C GLY A 618 15.20 -17.54 -3.31
N PRO A 619 15.55 -16.24 -3.22
CA PRO A 619 15.17 -15.42 -2.09
C PRO A 619 13.65 -15.22 -2.03
N ASN A 620 13.06 -15.36 -0.86
CA ASN A 620 11.68 -14.96 -0.60
C ASN A 620 11.66 -13.46 -0.31
N PRO A 621 11.04 -12.62 -1.16
CA PRO A 621 11.05 -11.17 -1.00
C PRO A 621 10.01 -10.68 0.04
N PHE A 622 9.25 -11.58 0.66
CA PHE A 622 8.17 -11.24 1.58
C PHE A 622 8.42 -11.81 2.98
N PRO A 623 8.00 -11.08 4.04
CA PRO A 623 8.05 -11.61 5.39
C PRO A 623 6.98 -12.69 5.62
N ASN A 624 7.07 -13.41 6.73
CA ASN A 624 6.04 -14.39 7.11
C ASN A 624 4.74 -13.74 7.58
N ARG A 625 4.81 -12.53 8.16
CA ARG A 625 3.67 -11.70 8.60
C ARG A 625 3.89 -10.28 8.12
N LEU A 626 2.83 -9.61 7.71
CA LEU A 626 2.86 -8.21 7.27
C LEU A 626 1.82 -7.39 8.02
N GLN A 627 2.28 -6.31 8.66
CA GLN A 627 1.45 -5.36 9.39
C GLN A 627 1.92 -3.92 9.20
N SER A 628 1.02 -2.97 9.42
CA SER A 628 1.37 -1.56 9.62
C SER A 628 0.21 -0.76 10.21
N GLY A 629 0.50 0.22 11.06
CA GLY A 629 -0.49 1.21 11.54
C GLY A 629 -1.75 0.60 12.18
N GLY A 630 -1.62 -0.57 12.80
CA GLY A 630 -2.72 -1.34 13.38
C GLY A 630 -3.53 -2.18 12.39
N ILE A 631 -3.08 -2.31 11.14
CA ILE A 631 -3.64 -3.20 10.12
C ILE A 631 -2.77 -4.45 9.99
N VAL A 632 -3.40 -5.62 9.95
CA VAL A 632 -2.77 -6.88 9.56
C VAL A 632 -3.23 -7.28 8.16
N TYR A 633 -2.27 -7.47 7.26
CA TYR A 633 -2.54 -7.86 5.87
C TYR A 633 -2.59 -9.37 5.74
N TYR A 634 -1.57 -10.05 6.30
CA TYR A 634 -1.53 -11.50 6.44
C TYR A 634 -0.63 -11.88 7.61
N THR A 635 -0.87 -13.05 8.18
CA THR A 635 -0.12 -13.65 9.29
C THR A 635 0.76 -14.83 8.86
N ALA A 636 0.53 -15.37 7.67
CA ALA A 636 1.32 -16.43 7.07
C ALA A 636 1.23 -16.40 5.53
N ILE A 637 2.26 -16.91 4.86
CA ILE A 637 2.20 -17.27 3.44
C ILE A 637 1.66 -18.70 3.33
N PRO A 638 0.45 -18.92 2.77
CA PRO A 638 -0.16 -20.25 2.73
C PRO A 638 0.65 -21.22 1.85
N SER A 639 0.44 -22.52 2.05
CA SER A 639 0.95 -23.57 1.14
C SER A 639 -0.01 -23.90 0.01
N THR A 640 -1.30 -23.69 0.24
CA THR A 640 -2.38 -24.02 -0.70
C THR A 640 -3.46 -22.96 -0.66
N ILE A 641 -4.19 -22.77 -1.76
CA ILE A 641 -5.39 -21.92 -1.80
C ILE A 641 -6.61 -22.78 -2.07
N ASP A 642 -7.58 -22.79 -1.15
CA ASP A 642 -8.87 -23.43 -1.34
C ASP A 642 -9.73 -22.60 -2.28
N LEU A 643 -9.98 -23.16 -3.47
CA LEU A 643 -10.80 -22.55 -4.52
C LEU A 643 -12.24 -23.07 -4.53
N SER A 644 -12.65 -23.87 -3.53
CA SER A 644 -14.03 -24.37 -3.41
C SER A 644 -15.05 -23.29 -3.04
N THR A 645 -14.57 -22.16 -2.51
CA THR A 645 -15.36 -20.97 -2.18
C THR A 645 -14.74 -19.72 -2.79
N PHE A 646 -15.57 -18.74 -3.13
CA PHE A 646 -15.10 -17.41 -3.52
C PHE A 646 -15.84 -16.31 -2.74
N PRO A 647 -15.11 -15.34 -2.19
CA PRO A 647 -13.65 -15.38 -2.00
C PRO A 647 -13.25 -16.55 -1.07
N PRO A 648 -11.97 -16.99 -1.04
CA PRO A 648 -11.50 -17.93 -0.03
C PRO A 648 -11.86 -17.46 1.38
N THR A 649 -12.29 -18.38 2.25
CA THR A 649 -12.74 -18.07 3.62
C THR A 649 -11.58 -17.70 4.55
N ASP A 650 -10.40 -18.30 4.34
CA ASP A 650 -9.17 -17.96 5.05
C ASP A 650 -8.62 -16.61 4.55
N PRO A 651 -8.47 -15.59 5.42
CA PRO A 651 -7.96 -14.27 5.02
C PRO A 651 -6.55 -14.28 4.42
N ASN A 652 -5.66 -15.16 4.86
CA ASN A 652 -4.32 -15.29 4.28
C ASN A 652 -4.42 -15.86 2.87
N GLN A 653 -5.23 -16.91 2.67
CA GLN A 653 -5.43 -17.49 1.34
C GLN A 653 -6.06 -16.47 0.37
N ARG A 654 -7.06 -15.73 0.85
CA ARG A 654 -7.67 -14.64 0.07
C ARG A 654 -6.66 -13.56 -0.32
N PHE A 655 -5.87 -13.08 0.64
CA PHE A 655 -4.84 -12.06 0.40
C PHE A 655 -3.88 -12.48 -0.72
N TRP A 656 -3.29 -13.66 -0.56
CA TRP A 656 -2.29 -14.16 -1.50
C TRP A 656 -2.88 -14.50 -2.87
N LYS A 657 -4.11 -15.02 -2.92
CA LYS A 657 -4.81 -15.23 -4.18
C LYS A 657 -5.02 -13.91 -4.93
N GLU A 658 -5.61 -12.92 -4.26
CA GLU A 658 -5.90 -11.61 -4.85
C GLU A 658 -4.61 -10.88 -5.29
N TYR A 659 -3.53 -11.02 -4.52
CA TYR A 659 -2.21 -10.47 -4.89
C TYR A 659 -1.62 -11.17 -6.12
N ILE A 660 -1.66 -12.50 -6.17
CA ILE A 660 -1.19 -13.26 -7.35
C ILE A 660 -2.00 -12.86 -8.59
N ASP A 661 -3.32 -12.73 -8.47
CA ASP A 661 -4.20 -12.32 -9.57
C ASP A 661 -3.81 -10.94 -10.12
N GLU A 662 -3.60 -9.95 -9.24
CA GLU A 662 -3.26 -8.58 -9.66
C GLU A 662 -1.84 -8.51 -10.26
N VAL A 663 -0.87 -9.25 -9.71
CA VAL A 663 0.48 -9.37 -10.29
C VAL A 663 0.43 -9.96 -11.69
N LEU A 664 -0.52 -10.86 -11.98
CA LEU A 664 -0.76 -11.41 -13.31
C LEU A 664 -1.68 -10.51 -14.18
N GLY A 665 -2.27 -9.47 -13.59
CA GLY A 665 -3.04 -8.41 -14.25
C GLY A 665 -4.54 -8.66 -14.38
N PHE A 666 -5.13 -9.44 -13.49
CA PHE A 666 -6.58 -9.66 -13.50
C PHE A 666 -7.16 -9.65 -12.09
N GLN A 667 -8.48 -9.59 -12.00
CA GLN A 667 -9.24 -9.65 -10.77
C GLN A 667 -10.43 -10.57 -10.96
N GLN A 668 -10.53 -11.66 -10.18
CA GLN A 668 -11.72 -12.51 -10.17
C GLN A 668 -12.90 -11.77 -9.51
N THR A 669 -14.10 -11.91 -10.05
CA THR A 669 -15.29 -11.21 -9.53
C THR A 669 -16.51 -12.08 -9.23
N ASP A 670 -16.45 -13.38 -9.54
CA ASP A 670 -17.54 -14.30 -9.26
C ASP A 670 -17.09 -15.64 -8.67
N GLY A 671 -18.11 -16.42 -8.28
CA GLY A 671 -18.03 -17.70 -7.59
C GLY A 671 -17.30 -18.81 -8.36
N PRO A 672 -16.87 -19.89 -7.68
CA PRO A 672 -16.51 -21.12 -8.36
C PRO A 672 -17.76 -21.68 -9.08
N GLY A 673 -17.71 -21.77 -10.41
CA GLY A 673 -18.82 -22.21 -11.26
C GLY A 673 -18.35 -22.66 -12.65
N ALA A 674 -19.30 -23.00 -13.54
CA ALA A 674 -18.99 -23.44 -14.90
C ALA A 674 -18.34 -22.35 -15.78
N THR A 675 -18.45 -21.09 -15.37
CA THR A 675 -17.78 -19.93 -15.96
C THR A 675 -17.28 -19.06 -14.79
N VAL A 676 -15.97 -18.88 -14.67
CA VAL A 676 -15.38 -17.91 -13.73
C VAL A 676 -15.10 -16.61 -14.48
N ALA A 677 -15.62 -15.50 -13.99
CA ALA A 677 -15.43 -14.14 -14.51
C ALA A 677 -14.22 -13.46 -13.86
N TYR A 678 -13.43 -12.85 -14.74
CA TYR A 678 -12.30 -12.02 -14.40
C TYR A 678 -12.41 -10.68 -15.13
N TYR A 679 -11.96 -9.61 -14.49
CA TYR A 679 -11.68 -8.34 -15.15
C TYR A 679 -10.19 -8.22 -15.45
N ASP A 680 -9.89 -7.66 -16.61
CA ASP A 680 -8.54 -7.22 -16.96
C ASP A 680 -8.22 -5.93 -16.19
N VAL A 681 -7.19 -5.99 -15.35
CA VAL A 681 -6.66 -4.86 -14.60
C VAL A 681 -5.19 -4.60 -14.95
N SER A 682 -4.68 -5.26 -15.99
CA SER A 682 -3.27 -5.17 -16.44
C SER A 682 -2.84 -3.75 -16.74
N ARG A 683 -3.76 -2.94 -17.28
CA ARG A 683 -3.53 -1.54 -17.62
C ARG A 683 -3.62 -0.61 -16.41
N LYS A 684 -4.14 -1.10 -15.28
CA LYS A 684 -4.39 -0.35 -14.05
C LYS A 684 -3.44 -0.71 -12.91
N ALA A 685 -2.69 -1.82 -13.02
CA ALA A 685 -1.70 -2.29 -12.05
C ALA A 685 -0.26 -1.90 -12.44
N GLY A 686 0.59 -1.67 -11.44
CA GLY A 686 2.00 -1.32 -11.61
C GLY A 686 2.22 -0.11 -12.52
N TYR A 687 3.12 -0.25 -13.50
CA TYR A 687 3.40 0.78 -14.52
C TYR A 687 2.44 0.73 -15.73
N GLY A 688 1.30 0.05 -15.59
CA GLY A 688 0.25 -0.04 -16.61
C GLY A 688 0.62 -0.94 -17.79
N VAL A 689 0.21 -0.53 -18.99
CA VAL A 689 0.23 -1.34 -20.22
C VAL A 689 1.58 -2.02 -20.44
N ASP A 690 1.53 -3.31 -20.80
CA ASP A 690 2.71 -4.09 -21.15
C ASP A 690 3.49 -3.46 -22.31
N PHE A 691 4.80 -3.70 -22.30
CA PHE A 691 5.69 -3.25 -23.33
C PHE A 691 5.61 -4.13 -24.57
N THR A 692 5.30 -3.53 -25.70
CA THR A 692 5.32 -4.19 -27.00
C THR A 692 6.74 -4.18 -27.58
N TRP A 693 7.46 -5.29 -27.40
CA TRP A 693 8.87 -5.44 -27.82
C TRP A 693 8.98 -5.83 -29.31
N GLY A 694 8.25 -5.14 -30.19
CA GLY A 694 8.09 -5.46 -31.62
C GLY A 694 6.70 -6.02 -31.96
N THR A 695 6.50 -6.48 -33.20
CA THR A 695 5.21 -7.02 -33.65
C THR A 695 4.83 -8.26 -32.83
N PRO A 696 3.66 -8.25 -32.16
CA PRO A 696 3.18 -9.42 -31.46
C PRO A 696 2.94 -10.58 -32.42
N LEU A 697 3.47 -11.74 -32.07
CA LEU A 697 3.23 -13.01 -32.75
C LEU A 697 3.00 -14.07 -31.70
N ILE A 698 1.84 -14.73 -31.78
CA ILE A 698 1.42 -15.78 -30.85
C ILE A 698 0.92 -16.95 -31.66
N ASN A 699 1.54 -18.12 -31.46
CA ASN A 699 1.19 -19.33 -32.17
C ASN A 699 0.80 -20.44 -31.20
N GLY A 700 -0.01 -21.38 -31.70
CA GLY A 700 -0.24 -22.65 -31.01
C GLY A 700 1.04 -23.46 -30.85
N GLN A 701 1.00 -24.49 -30.01
CA GLN A 701 2.12 -25.44 -29.97
C GLN A 701 2.31 -26.06 -31.38
N PRO A 702 3.54 -26.12 -31.92
CA PRO A 702 3.78 -26.64 -33.26
C PRO A 702 3.27 -28.08 -33.46
N THR A 703 2.58 -28.32 -34.58
CA THR A 703 2.13 -29.67 -34.97
C THR A 703 3.34 -30.59 -35.15
N GLY A 704 3.25 -31.82 -34.64
CA GLY A 704 4.33 -32.80 -34.71
C GLY A 704 5.43 -32.64 -33.64
N TRP A 705 5.25 -31.75 -32.66
CA TRP A 705 6.10 -31.73 -31.47
C TRP A 705 6.10 -33.11 -30.78
N PRO A 706 7.26 -33.66 -30.37
CA PRO A 706 8.59 -33.05 -30.22
C PRO A 706 9.55 -33.22 -31.41
N THR A 707 9.08 -33.67 -32.58
CA THR A 707 9.94 -33.81 -33.78
C THR A 707 10.26 -32.47 -34.44
N THR A 708 9.39 -31.49 -34.23
CA THR A 708 9.52 -30.07 -34.61
C THR A 708 9.91 -29.22 -33.40
N THR A 709 9.80 -27.89 -33.48
CA THR A 709 10.16 -26.97 -32.39
C THR A 709 9.20 -27.05 -31.20
N TYR A 710 9.70 -26.80 -29.99
CA TYR A 710 8.91 -26.75 -28.74
C TYR A 710 7.85 -25.68 -28.71
N MET A 711 8.20 -24.52 -29.27
CA MET A 711 7.30 -23.41 -29.52
C MET A 711 7.63 -22.81 -30.89
N ASN A 712 6.81 -21.90 -31.38
CA ASN A 712 7.22 -21.10 -32.53
C ASN A 712 8.30 -20.10 -32.07
N TYR A 713 9.51 -20.18 -32.65
CA TYR A 713 10.63 -19.34 -32.21
C TYR A 713 10.45 -17.86 -32.54
N SER A 714 9.51 -17.51 -33.42
CA SER A 714 9.11 -16.13 -33.71
C SER A 714 8.16 -15.54 -32.68
N ASP A 715 7.60 -16.36 -31.77
CA ASP A 715 6.63 -15.88 -30.80
C ASP A 715 7.23 -14.76 -29.94
N ASN A 716 6.47 -13.67 -29.86
CA ASN A 716 6.86 -12.43 -29.21
C ASN A 716 5.63 -11.81 -28.54
N PRO A 717 5.20 -12.29 -27.36
CA PRO A 717 4.13 -11.65 -26.61
C PRO A 717 4.51 -10.23 -26.20
N ASN A 718 3.58 -9.49 -25.61
CA ASN A 718 3.93 -8.28 -24.88
C ASN A 718 4.68 -8.65 -23.59
N ARG A 719 5.50 -7.72 -23.09
CA ARG A 719 6.31 -7.94 -21.90
C ARG A 719 5.77 -7.12 -20.73
N PRO A 720 5.44 -7.75 -19.60
CA PRO A 720 4.97 -7.02 -18.44
C PRO A 720 6.08 -6.13 -17.88
N LYS A 721 5.72 -4.92 -17.48
CA LYS A 721 6.64 -3.98 -16.81
C LYS A 721 6.87 -4.46 -15.37
N LEU A 722 6.06 -3.98 -14.42
CA LEU A 722 6.08 -4.44 -13.03
C LEU A 722 5.21 -5.68 -12.79
N ARG A 723 4.23 -5.97 -13.67
CA ARG A 723 3.44 -7.19 -13.60
C ARG A 723 4.36 -8.41 -13.70
N THR A 724 3.97 -9.55 -13.12
CA THR A 724 4.78 -10.77 -12.92
C THR A 724 5.96 -10.66 -11.95
N TRP A 725 6.32 -9.46 -11.49
CA TRP A 725 7.25 -9.31 -10.37
C TRP A 725 6.54 -9.55 -9.05
N PHE A 726 7.06 -10.48 -8.28
CA PHE A 726 6.68 -10.73 -6.90
C PHE A 726 7.73 -10.06 -6.03
N GLY A 727 7.39 -8.90 -5.49
CA GLY A 727 8.27 -8.13 -4.62
C GLY A 727 7.57 -7.00 -3.87
N PRO A 728 8.29 -6.35 -2.94
CA PRO A 728 7.71 -5.31 -2.09
C PRO A 728 7.05 -4.17 -2.87
N LEU A 729 7.62 -3.76 -4.01
CA LEU A 729 7.05 -2.69 -4.84
C LEU A 729 5.68 -3.06 -5.42
N SER A 730 5.56 -4.24 -6.02
CA SER A 730 4.29 -4.75 -6.55
C SER A 730 3.25 -4.99 -5.44
N LEU A 731 3.69 -5.39 -4.25
CA LEU A 731 2.82 -5.64 -3.11
C LEU A 731 2.28 -4.34 -2.50
N ILE A 732 3.12 -3.31 -2.37
CA ILE A 732 2.66 -2.00 -1.89
C ILE A 732 1.79 -1.30 -2.92
N ASP A 733 2.05 -1.49 -4.23
CA ASP A 733 1.08 -1.08 -5.26
C ASP A 733 -0.24 -1.83 -5.08
N PHE A 734 -0.26 -3.16 -4.96
CA PHE A 734 -1.49 -3.92 -4.67
C PHE A 734 -2.28 -3.41 -3.44
N ILE A 735 -1.58 -3.10 -2.35
CA ILE A 735 -2.21 -2.55 -1.14
C ILE A 735 -2.72 -1.12 -1.37
N GLY A 736 -2.06 -0.31 -2.20
CA GLY A 736 -2.34 1.11 -2.41
C GLY A 736 -3.17 1.46 -3.66
N ASN A 737 -3.36 0.50 -4.56
CA ASN A 737 -3.84 0.76 -5.91
C ASN A 737 -5.35 0.69 -6.03
N TYR A 738 -5.97 1.84 -5.75
CA TYR A 738 -7.41 2.03 -5.91
C TYR A 738 -7.90 1.72 -7.33
N ASN A 739 -7.07 2.01 -8.33
CA ASN A 739 -7.43 1.95 -9.75
C ASN A 739 -7.60 0.50 -10.25
N ALA A 740 -6.84 -0.44 -9.68
CA ALA A 740 -6.86 -1.85 -10.10
C ALA A 740 -8.07 -2.64 -9.58
N ASN A 741 -8.96 -2.03 -8.80
CA ASN A 741 -10.15 -2.69 -8.29
C ASN A 741 -11.39 -2.20 -9.05
N ASN A 742 -12.10 -3.10 -9.76
CA ASN A 742 -13.25 -2.78 -10.63
C ASN A 742 -14.47 -2.22 -9.87
N GLY A 743 -14.34 -0.99 -9.37
CA GLY A 743 -15.36 -0.28 -8.61
C GLY A 743 -15.20 -0.41 -7.10
N ASP A 744 -14.58 -1.45 -6.52
CA ASP A 744 -14.57 -1.63 -5.05
C ASP A 744 -13.41 -0.97 -4.30
N GLY A 745 -12.64 -0.10 -4.98
CA GLY A 745 -11.65 0.79 -4.36
C GLY A 745 -10.68 0.11 -3.40
N ARG A 746 -9.68 -0.63 -3.92
CA ARG A 746 -8.64 -1.26 -3.08
C ARG A 746 -7.60 -0.20 -2.69
N LEU A 747 -7.79 0.42 -1.54
CA LEU A 747 -6.78 1.25 -0.88
C LEU A 747 -6.73 0.84 0.59
N TRP A 748 -5.69 0.12 0.99
CA TRP A 748 -5.51 -0.42 2.33
C TRP A 748 -4.25 0.09 3.02
N TRP A 749 -3.67 1.20 2.53
CA TRP A 749 -2.57 1.85 3.24
C TRP A 749 -3.00 2.27 4.66
N PRO A 750 -2.12 2.14 5.66
CA PRO A 750 -2.40 2.61 7.01
C PRO A 750 -2.39 4.14 7.08
N GLY A 751 -3.00 4.73 8.10
CA GLY A 751 -2.94 6.18 8.30
C GLY A 751 -1.52 6.69 8.65
N THR A 752 -0.59 5.78 8.97
CA THR A 752 0.77 6.06 9.43
C THR A 752 1.84 6.02 8.32
N VAL A 753 1.50 5.63 7.09
CA VAL A 753 2.47 5.74 5.99
C VAL A 753 2.66 7.20 5.58
N PRO A 754 3.83 7.56 5.03
CA PRO A 754 4.11 8.90 4.51
C PRO A 754 3.37 9.16 3.18
N GLU A 755 2.04 9.03 3.16
CA GLU A 755 1.20 9.41 2.02
C GLU A 755 1.24 10.93 1.82
N THR A 756 1.67 11.40 0.64
CA THR A 756 1.94 12.81 0.40
C THR A 756 0.91 13.44 -0.55
N PRO A 757 0.39 14.64 -0.22
CA PRO A 757 0.82 15.50 0.90
C PRO A 757 0.11 15.29 2.25
N THR A 758 -0.89 14.39 2.34
CA THR A 758 -1.68 14.12 3.57
C THR A 758 -0.87 14.02 4.86
N TYR A 759 0.27 13.32 4.84
CA TYR A 759 1.10 13.08 6.01
C TYR A 759 1.68 14.37 6.60
N GLN A 760 2.04 15.33 5.74
CA GLN A 760 2.55 16.64 6.16
C GLN A 760 1.44 17.43 6.89
N THR A 761 0.21 17.39 6.37
CA THR A 761 -0.97 18.00 7.03
C THR A 761 -1.18 17.41 8.42
N LYS A 762 -1.16 16.08 8.55
CA LYS A 762 -1.31 15.39 9.84
C LYS A 762 -0.25 15.84 10.86
N LEU A 763 1.01 15.91 10.47
CA LEU A 763 2.09 16.35 11.35
C LEU A 763 1.92 17.81 11.80
N ALA A 764 1.54 18.70 10.90
CA ALA A 764 1.35 20.11 11.21
C ALA A 764 0.15 20.33 12.14
N ILE A 765 -0.98 19.65 11.88
CA ILE A 765 -2.18 19.71 12.72
C ILE A 765 -1.88 19.11 14.09
N GLN A 766 -1.18 17.98 14.18
CA GLN A 766 -0.77 17.40 15.45
C GLN A 766 0.05 18.39 16.29
N ALA A 767 0.99 19.11 15.66
CA ALA A 767 1.78 20.13 16.35
C ALA A 767 0.91 21.31 16.83
N ALA A 768 -0.03 21.79 16.01
CA ALA A 768 -0.97 22.84 16.40
C ALA A 768 -1.90 22.42 17.55
N LEU A 769 -2.37 21.18 17.55
CA LEU A 769 -3.17 20.60 18.65
C LEU A 769 -2.37 20.52 19.95
N LYS A 770 -1.09 20.10 19.88
CA LYS A 770 -0.18 20.12 21.04
C LYS A 770 0.07 21.54 21.56
N ASP A 771 0.14 22.52 20.67
CA ASP A 771 0.25 23.92 21.08
C ASP A 771 -1.03 24.43 21.77
N THR A 772 -2.18 23.98 21.27
CA THR A 772 -3.49 24.31 21.85
C THR A 772 -3.61 23.81 23.29
N ILE A 773 -3.13 22.59 23.58
CA ILE A 773 -3.06 22.07 24.96
C ILE A 773 -2.28 23.01 25.89
N ARG A 774 -1.20 23.63 25.40
CA ARG A 774 -0.35 24.50 26.23
C ARG A 774 -0.93 25.90 26.42
N ASN A 775 -1.56 26.47 25.40
CA ASN A 775 -1.89 27.89 25.39
C ASN A 775 -3.41 28.19 25.53
N HIS A 776 -4.27 27.18 25.38
CA HIS A 776 -5.72 27.37 25.24
C HIS A 776 -6.54 26.42 26.13
N PRO A 777 -6.48 26.55 27.47
CA PRO A 777 -7.15 25.64 28.41
C PRO A 777 -8.69 25.62 28.32
N ASN A 778 -9.31 26.64 27.73
CA ASN A 778 -10.78 26.73 27.61
C ASN A 778 -11.31 26.47 26.19
N ASP A 779 -10.44 26.03 25.28
CA ASP A 779 -10.84 25.71 23.91
C ASP A 779 -11.39 24.28 23.85
N ASN A 780 -12.55 24.13 23.21
CA ASN A 780 -13.05 22.84 22.76
C ASN A 780 -12.69 22.69 21.28
N ILE A 781 -12.28 21.48 20.88
CA ILE A 781 -11.90 21.18 19.51
C ILE A 781 -12.74 20.00 19.01
N SER A 782 -13.27 20.11 17.80
CA SER A 782 -13.74 18.96 17.01
C SER A 782 -12.82 18.77 15.80
N LEU A 783 -12.66 17.51 15.38
CA LEU A 783 -11.90 17.15 14.21
C LEU A 783 -12.81 16.44 13.20
N ILE A 784 -12.85 16.96 11.98
CA ILE A 784 -13.69 16.48 10.89
C ILE A 784 -12.78 16.23 9.69
N PHE A 785 -12.92 15.06 9.08
CA PHE A 785 -12.29 14.77 7.78
C PHE A 785 -13.36 14.83 6.71
N PHE A 786 -12.97 15.06 5.46
CA PHE A 786 -13.89 14.97 4.34
C PHE A 786 -13.28 14.35 3.09
N SER A 787 -14.19 13.86 2.25
CA SER A 787 -13.99 13.22 0.96
C SER A 787 -15.37 13.19 0.28
N SER A 788 -15.63 12.28 -0.67
CA SER A 788 -16.97 11.86 -1.07
C SER A 788 -17.70 11.20 0.10
N PRO A 789 -18.78 11.78 0.65
CA PRO A 789 -19.58 11.11 1.68
C PRO A 789 -20.34 9.91 1.12
N LYS A 790 -20.80 9.00 1.97
CA LYS A 790 -21.83 8.03 1.57
C LYS A 790 -23.18 8.73 1.47
N GLY A 791 -23.93 8.48 0.39
CA GLY A 791 -25.32 8.89 0.23
C GLY A 791 -26.34 7.83 0.66
N SER A 792 -25.91 6.59 0.91
CA SER A 792 -26.73 5.53 1.47
C SER A 792 -25.89 4.49 2.21
N ALA A 793 -26.54 3.53 2.89
CA ALA A 793 -25.86 2.43 3.57
C ALA A 793 -25.05 1.53 2.62
N THR A 794 -25.41 1.48 1.34
CA THR A 794 -24.77 0.63 0.32
C THR A 794 -23.91 1.44 -0.66
N SER A 795 -23.99 2.77 -0.66
CA SER A 795 -23.15 3.59 -1.53
C SER A 795 -21.70 3.58 -1.06
N GLN A 796 -20.80 3.88 -1.98
CA GLN A 796 -19.40 4.16 -1.64
C GLN A 796 -19.28 5.57 -1.07
N GLY A 797 -18.21 5.80 -0.31
CA GLY A 797 -17.93 7.08 0.34
C GLY A 797 -17.32 6.90 1.73
N TYR A 798 -16.89 8.03 2.30
CA TYR A 798 -16.07 8.12 3.50
C TYR A 798 -16.51 9.29 4.38
N TYR A 799 -16.12 9.26 5.66
CA TYR A 799 -16.17 10.42 6.56
C TYR A 799 -17.58 11.04 6.78
N ASN A 800 -18.60 10.20 7.02
CA ASN A 800 -19.96 10.68 7.33
C ASN A 800 -20.15 11.21 8.77
N THR A 801 -19.12 11.16 9.62
CA THR A 801 -19.19 11.56 11.04
C THR A 801 -17.96 12.36 11.45
N ALA A 802 -18.08 13.15 12.52
CA ALA A 802 -16.91 13.75 13.16
C ALA A 802 -15.95 12.66 13.69
N ARG A 803 -14.65 12.91 13.60
CA ARG A 803 -13.58 11.98 14.00
C ARG A 803 -13.09 12.20 15.42
N ALA A 804 -13.24 13.42 15.91
CA ALA A 804 -13.25 13.72 17.33
C ALA A 804 -14.39 14.71 17.57
N PRO A 805 -15.33 14.40 18.48
CA PRO A 805 -16.42 15.30 18.81
C PRO A 805 -15.90 16.56 19.53
N MET A 806 -16.69 17.62 19.50
CA MET A 806 -16.39 18.89 20.16
C MET A 806 -16.13 18.67 21.65
N GLY A 807 -14.89 18.87 22.09
CA GLY A 807 -14.51 18.63 23.47
C GLY A 807 -13.07 19.01 23.77
N ARG A 808 -12.63 18.69 24.99
CA ARG A 808 -11.27 18.99 25.47
C ARG A 808 -10.31 17.81 25.37
N ASP A 809 -10.77 16.65 24.89
CA ASP A 809 -9.90 15.50 24.63
C ASP A 809 -9.14 15.69 23.31
N ILE A 810 -8.15 16.57 23.36
CA ILE A 810 -7.29 16.87 22.21
C ILE A 810 -6.42 15.65 21.84
N ARG A 811 -6.15 14.74 22.80
CA ARG A 811 -5.39 13.52 22.54
C ARG A 811 -6.15 12.56 21.63
N ARG A 812 -7.48 12.46 21.80
CA ARG A 812 -8.36 11.75 20.86
C ARG A 812 -8.26 12.32 19.45
N ALA A 813 -8.33 13.65 19.29
CA ALA A 813 -8.16 14.29 17.98
C ALA A 813 -6.80 13.97 17.34
N ILE A 814 -5.71 13.99 18.13
CA ILE A 814 -4.37 13.60 17.65
C ILE A 814 -4.35 12.13 17.18
N ASN A 815 -4.91 11.21 17.96
CA ASN A 815 -4.93 9.79 17.61
C ASN A 815 -5.78 9.53 16.34
N SER A 816 -6.88 10.25 16.17
CA SER A 816 -7.76 10.14 15.00
C SER A 816 -7.07 10.56 13.68
N LEU A 817 -5.96 11.30 13.72
CA LEU A 817 -5.16 11.61 12.52
C LEU A 817 -4.43 10.37 11.97
N TRP A 818 -4.19 9.35 12.80
CA TRP A 818 -3.31 8.23 12.47
C TRP A 818 -4.05 6.90 12.39
N PHE A 819 -5.14 6.76 13.14
CA PHE A 819 -5.80 5.48 13.37
C PHE A 819 -7.31 5.56 13.23
N SER A 820 -7.93 4.42 12.89
CA SER A 820 -9.38 4.33 12.78
C SER A 820 -10.07 4.49 14.15
N PRO A 821 -11.34 4.95 14.19
CA PRO A 821 -12.08 5.11 15.44
C PRO A 821 -12.13 3.83 16.28
N LYS A 822 -12.33 2.67 15.64
CA LYS A 822 -12.37 1.37 16.32
C LYS A 822 -11.03 0.98 16.93
N MET A 823 -9.91 1.20 16.23
CA MET A 823 -8.59 0.90 16.79
C MET A 823 -8.37 1.70 18.08
N ILE A 824 -8.66 3.00 18.04
CA ILE A 824 -8.50 3.86 19.21
C ILE A 824 -9.41 3.42 20.37
N ALA A 825 -10.62 2.94 20.08
CA ALA A 825 -11.58 2.50 21.09
C ALA A 825 -11.25 1.10 21.68
N THR A 826 -10.77 0.16 20.85
CA THR A 826 -10.62 -1.26 21.22
C THR A 826 -9.17 -1.69 21.47
N GLN A 827 -8.20 -0.93 20.95
CA GLN A 827 -6.78 -1.30 20.91
C GLN A 827 -6.53 -2.67 20.26
N GLN A 828 -7.33 -3.03 19.25
CA GLN A 828 -7.17 -4.27 18.48
C GLN A 828 -6.76 -3.96 17.04
N GLU A 829 -5.97 -4.86 16.46
CA GLU A 829 -5.61 -4.77 15.05
C GLU A 829 -6.84 -5.05 14.18
N ILE A 830 -6.87 -4.39 13.02
CA ILE A 830 -7.93 -4.57 12.03
C ILE A 830 -7.42 -5.41 10.85
N SER A 831 -8.29 -6.26 10.32
CA SER A 831 -8.01 -7.01 9.08
C SER A 831 -8.46 -6.19 7.86
N VAL A 832 -7.83 -6.46 6.72
CA VAL A 832 -8.29 -5.93 5.42
C VAL A 832 -9.54 -6.63 4.88
N TYR A 833 -9.91 -7.78 5.46
CA TYR A 833 -11.12 -8.54 5.11
C TYR A 833 -12.03 -8.69 6.35
N ASP A 834 -13.23 -8.12 6.30
CA ASP A 834 -14.26 -8.37 7.31
C ASP A 834 -15.14 -9.58 6.92
N ALA A 835 -15.83 -10.17 7.91
CA ALA A 835 -16.66 -11.36 7.76
C ALA A 835 -17.95 -11.13 6.93
N THR A 836 -18.21 -9.91 6.48
CA THR A 836 -19.46 -9.51 5.81
C THR A 836 -19.25 -8.82 4.47
N GLY A 837 -18.09 -9.02 3.83
CA GLY A 837 -17.87 -8.75 2.41
C GLY A 837 -18.56 -7.47 1.93
N LYS A 838 -17.94 -6.31 2.19
CA LYS A 838 -18.39 -4.95 1.82
C LYS A 838 -19.53 -4.39 2.66
N ASN A 839 -19.27 -4.05 3.94
CA ASN A 839 -19.79 -2.82 4.57
C ASN A 839 -19.08 -2.51 5.92
N PRO A 840 -19.19 -1.28 6.46
CA PRO A 840 -18.09 -0.43 6.93
C PRO A 840 -17.73 -0.59 8.41
N GLY A 841 -16.51 -0.14 8.78
CA GLY A 841 -16.19 0.25 10.17
C GLY A 841 -14.70 0.29 10.50
N ASP A 842 -13.89 -0.53 9.84
CA ASP A 842 -12.51 -0.73 10.29
C ASP A 842 -11.50 -0.16 9.30
N ILE A 843 -11.36 -0.81 8.14
CA ILE A 843 -10.36 -0.43 7.15
C ILE A 843 -10.75 0.85 6.42
N ASN A 844 -12.04 1.08 6.14
CA ASN A 844 -12.53 2.25 5.39
C ASN A 844 -12.50 3.55 6.20
N ASP A 845 -12.41 3.44 7.53
CA ASP A 845 -12.32 4.59 8.44
C ASP A 845 -10.89 4.92 8.88
N VAL A 846 -9.90 4.21 8.31
CA VAL A 846 -8.49 4.58 8.45
C VAL A 846 -8.26 5.94 7.80
N PRO A 847 -7.59 6.89 8.49
CA PRO A 847 -7.42 8.26 7.99
C PRO A 847 -6.40 8.28 6.85
N ARG A 848 -6.88 8.20 5.60
CA ARG A 848 -6.07 8.24 4.37
C ARG A 848 -6.83 8.88 3.21
N ALA A 849 -6.10 9.40 2.25
CA ALA A 849 -6.66 10.16 1.13
C ALA A 849 -7.36 9.24 0.12
N ASN A 850 -8.66 9.44 -0.08
CA ASN A 850 -9.46 8.66 -1.02
C ASN A 850 -10.70 9.44 -1.47
N GLY A 851 -11.39 8.98 -2.53
CA GLY A 851 -12.62 9.60 -3.03
C GLY A 851 -12.43 10.98 -3.67
N GLY A 852 -13.53 11.70 -3.89
CA GLY A 852 -13.54 13.07 -4.40
C GLY A 852 -13.59 14.11 -3.27
N THR A 853 -13.82 15.36 -3.64
CA THR A 853 -13.66 16.54 -2.78
C THR A 853 -15.04 17.20 -2.57
N CYS A 854 -15.63 16.97 -1.39
CA CYS A 854 -16.95 17.51 -1.01
C CYS A 854 -16.84 18.53 0.14
N TYR A 855 -17.10 19.81 -0.14
CA TYR A 855 -17.05 20.85 0.89
C TYR A 855 -18.34 20.92 1.72
N ALA A 856 -19.48 20.52 1.16
CA ALA A 856 -20.77 20.64 1.83
C ALA A 856 -20.86 19.76 3.09
N MET A 857 -20.43 18.48 2.99
CA MET A 857 -20.50 17.53 4.09
C MET A 857 -19.79 18.00 5.37
N PRO A 858 -18.49 18.36 5.36
CA PRO A 858 -17.81 18.79 6.58
C PRO A 858 -18.38 20.08 7.16
N LEU A 859 -18.91 20.98 6.33
CA LEU A 859 -19.57 22.21 6.82
C LEU A 859 -20.88 21.88 7.56
N MET A 860 -21.69 20.95 7.05
CA MET A 860 -22.88 20.47 7.77
C MET A 860 -22.51 19.79 9.09
N LEU A 861 -21.45 18.97 9.11
CA LEU A 861 -20.95 18.37 10.34
C LEU A 861 -20.42 19.43 11.32
N ALA A 862 -19.70 20.45 10.84
CA ALA A 862 -19.20 21.55 11.66
C ALA A 862 -20.35 22.36 12.27
N TYR A 863 -21.43 22.61 11.52
CA TYR A 863 -22.67 23.19 12.07
C TYR A 863 -23.19 22.34 13.24
N ASN A 864 -23.30 21.03 13.05
CA ASN A 864 -23.77 20.12 14.10
C ASN A 864 -22.84 20.11 15.33
N GLN A 865 -21.52 20.25 15.14
CA GLN A 865 -20.55 20.36 16.24
C GLN A 865 -20.67 21.68 17.02
N PHE A 866 -21.08 22.78 16.37
CA PHE A 866 -21.34 24.05 17.05
C PHE A 866 -22.72 24.11 17.73
N SER A 867 -23.66 23.27 17.30
CA SER A 867 -24.98 23.13 17.91
C SER A 867 -24.89 22.67 19.37
N SER A 868 -25.74 23.24 20.21
CA SER A 868 -25.95 22.85 21.61
C SER A 868 -27.18 21.94 21.80
N ASN A 869 -27.64 21.29 20.73
CA ASN A 869 -28.81 20.42 20.79
C ASN A 869 -28.51 19.11 21.56
N PRO A 870 -29.16 18.86 22.72
CA PRO A 870 -28.88 17.68 23.54
C PRO A 870 -29.27 16.36 22.86
N SER A 871 -30.19 16.38 21.88
CA SER A 871 -30.58 15.15 21.15
C SER A 871 -29.47 14.57 20.28
N LEU A 872 -28.41 15.34 20.01
CA LEU A 872 -27.26 14.90 19.21
C LEU A 872 -26.20 14.20 20.06
N VAL A 873 -26.08 14.55 21.34
CA VAL A 873 -24.96 14.14 22.20
C VAL A 873 -24.88 12.61 22.33
N SER A 874 -26.03 11.95 22.47
CA SER A 874 -26.10 10.48 22.62
C SER A 874 -26.71 9.80 21.40
N TYR A 875 -26.79 10.50 20.26
CA TYR A 875 -27.39 9.94 19.05
C TYR A 875 -26.58 8.76 18.51
N THR A 876 -25.25 8.91 18.46
CA THR A 876 -24.33 7.89 17.95
C THR A 876 -23.89 6.95 19.07
N GLN A 877 -24.31 5.70 18.99
CA GLN A 877 -23.82 4.60 19.82
C GLN A 877 -22.48 4.08 19.29
N ASN A 878 -21.75 3.35 20.14
CA ASN A 878 -20.43 2.80 19.83
C ASN A 878 -19.38 3.85 19.39
N ALA A 879 -19.61 5.10 19.78
CA ALA A 879 -18.71 6.22 19.59
C ALA A 879 -18.75 7.13 20.83
N ASP A 880 -17.86 8.10 20.85
CA ASP A 880 -17.83 9.10 21.92
C ASP A 880 -19.08 9.99 21.87
N ALA A 881 -19.54 10.44 23.03
CA ALA A 881 -20.64 11.37 23.11
C ALA A 881 -20.33 12.64 22.28
N GLY A 882 -21.30 13.10 21.50
CA GLY A 882 -21.17 14.27 20.63
C GLY A 882 -20.65 14.00 19.22
N THR A 883 -20.44 12.74 18.82
CA THR A 883 -20.03 12.42 17.43
C THR A 883 -21.00 12.98 16.38
N ALA A 884 -22.31 12.98 16.66
CA ALA A 884 -23.33 13.62 15.82
C ALA A 884 -23.50 15.13 16.06
N GLY A 885 -22.83 15.71 17.07
CA GLY A 885 -22.94 17.11 17.48
C GLY A 885 -23.52 17.31 18.87
N GLY A 886 -23.90 18.55 19.20
CA GLY A 886 -24.66 18.88 20.42
C GLY A 886 -23.82 19.31 21.63
N LEU A 887 -22.50 19.21 21.56
CA LEU A 887 -21.57 19.64 22.62
C LEU A 887 -21.07 21.09 22.43
N GLY A 888 -21.58 21.82 21.43
CA GLY A 888 -21.28 23.23 21.23
C GLY A 888 -21.79 24.08 22.39
N ARG A 889 -21.02 25.11 22.77
CA ARG A 889 -21.32 25.99 23.90
C ARG A 889 -21.88 27.33 23.44
N ASN A 890 -23.10 27.68 23.84
CA ASN A 890 -23.67 28.99 23.52
C ASN A 890 -22.86 30.12 24.19
N GLY A 891 -22.54 31.17 23.44
CA GLY A 891 -21.76 32.31 23.92
C GLY A 891 -20.24 32.13 23.91
N ALA A 892 -19.72 30.95 23.54
CA ALA A 892 -18.32 30.76 23.18
C ALA A 892 -18.03 31.39 21.82
N SER A 893 -16.80 31.85 21.58
CA SER A 893 -16.37 32.22 20.23
C SER A 893 -16.34 30.98 19.34
N LYS A 894 -16.76 31.08 18.08
CA LYS A 894 -16.76 29.95 17.15
C LYS A 894 -15.67 30.14 16.09
N LEU A 895 -14.88 29.11 15.85
CA LEU A 895 -13.81 29.10 14.87
C LEU A 895 -13.90 27.85 14.01
N LEU A 896 -13.97 28.01 12.69
CA LEU A 896 -13.86 26.94 11.72
C LEU A 896 -12.54 27.11 10.98
N ILE A 897 -11.69 26.08 11.00
CA ILE A 897 -10.48 26.01 10.17
C ILE A 897 -10.76 24.99 9.07
N PHE A 898 -10.69 25.43 7.83
CA PHE A 898 -11.00 24.62 6.65
C PHE A 898 -9.74 24.48 5.79
N GLU A 899 -9.15 23.30 5.75
CA GLU A 899 -7.99 22.98 4.94
C GLU A 899 -8.38 22.09 3.75
N THR A 900 -7.78 22.34 2.58
CA THR A 900 -8.03 21.58 1.35
C THR A 900 -6.93 21.76 0.30
N ASP A 901 -6.77 20.75 -0.55
CA ASP A 901 -5.82 20.77 -1.67
C ASP A 901 -6.40 21.05 -3.03
N GLY A 902 -7.72 21.19 -3.12
CA GLY A 902 -8.38 20.87 -4.37
C GLY A 902 -9.54 21.77 -4.74
N MET A 903 -10.17 21.35 -5.84
CA MET A 903 -11.45 21.86 -6.28
C MET A 903 -12.59 21.02 -5.72
N VAL A 904 -13.67 21.66 -5.29
CA VAL A 904 -14.92 20.94 -5.04
C VAL A 904 -15.42 20.29 -6.34
N ASN A 905 -15.59 18.97 -6.30
CA ASN A 905 -16.06 18.17 -7.42
C ASN A 905 -17.16 17.17 -7.02
N ILE A 906 -17.49 17.08 -5.72
CA ILE A 906 -18.59 16.27 -5.20
C ILE A 906 -19.62 17.16 -4.49
N GLY A 907 -20.88 17.06 -4.91
CA GLY A 907 -22.01 17.70 -4.26
C GLY A 907 -22.54 16.86 -3.10
N ALA A 908 -23.18 17.52 -2.14
CA ALA A 908 -23.97 16.89 -1.08
C ALA A 908 -24.93 17.92 -0.51
N ASP A 909 -26.11 17.46 -0.06
CA ASP A 909 -27.11 18.32 0.58
C ASP A 909 -27.84 17.55 1.69
N ALA A 910 -28.39 18.26 2.67
CA ALA A 910 -29.21 17.67 3.71
C ALA A 910 -30.24 18.66 4.25
N THR A 911 -31.36 18.12 4.72
CA THR A 911 -32.38 18.95 5.36
C THR A 911 -31.87 19.53 6.68
N MET A 912 -31.99 20.85 6.80
CA MET A 912 -31.66 21.60 8.01
C MET A 912 -32.86 21.69 8.95
N VAL A 913 -32.68 21.26 10.20
CA VAL A 913 -33.63 21.49 11.30
C VAL A 913 -33.26 22.82 11.95
N SER A 914 -33.97 23.89 11.60
CA SER A 914 -33.68 25.22 12.12
C SER A 914 -34.03 25.35 13.61
N SER A 915 -33.29 26.21 14.30
CA SER A 915 -33.58 26.62 15.67
C SER A 915 -33.12 28.05 15.87
N THR A 916 -33.87 28.82 16.65
CA THR A 916 -33.46 30.16 17.07
C THR A 916 -32.63 30.16 18.35
N SER A 917 -32.33 28.97 18.89
CA SER A 917 -31.71 28.79 20.22
C SER A 917 -30.33 28.10 20.19
N GLY A 918 -29.69 28.07 19.01
CA GLY A 918 -28.39 27.42 18.80
C GLY A 918 -28.47 25.90 18.81
N GLN A 919 -29.68 25.35 18.72
CA GLN A 919 -29.97 23.92 18.73
C GLN A 919 -30.34 23.39 17.34
N GLY A 920 -30.09 24.17 16.29
CA GLY A 920 -30.33 23.71 14.93
C GLY A 920 -29.36 22.58 14.58
N TYR A 921 -29.68 21.78 13.57
CA TYR A 921 -28.74 20.78 13.04
C TYR A 921 -29.15 20.31 11.64
N TYR A 922 -28.19 19.87 10.84
CA TYR A 922 -28.42 19.15 9.61
C TYR A 922 -28.66 17.67 9.88
N ARG A 923 -29.61 17.08 9.14
CA ARG A 923 -29.93 15.64 9.18
C ARG A 923 -28.86 14.81 8.46
N VAL A 924 -27.65 14.83 9.02
CA VAL A 924 -26.49 13.99 8.65
C VAL A 924 -25.95 13.33 9.90
N ARG A 925 -26.64 12.29 10.37
CA ARG A 925 -26.40 11.69 11.69
C ARG A 925 -26.41 10.16 11.58
N VAL A 926 -25.47 9.54 12.28
CA VAL A 926 -25.31 8.08 12.32
C VAL A 926 -25.65 7.58 13.72
N PRO A 927 -26.64 6.69 13.91
CA PRO A 927 -27.04 6.20 15.22
C PRO A 927 -26.12 5.11 15.77
N ASP A 928 -25.38 4.39 14.92
CA ASP A 928 -24.37 3.39 15.32
C ASP A 928 -23.13 3.53 14.45
N ALA A 929 -22.00 3.92 15.05
CA ALA A 929 -20.75 4.12 14.33
C ALA A 929 -20.18 2.85 13.69
N ASN A 930 -20.57 1.66 14.18
CA ASN A 930 -20.14 0.38 13.64
C ASN A 930 -21.13 -0.19 12.62
N ASN A 931 -22.29 0.44 12.42
CA ASN A 931 -23.32 -0.03 11.51
C ASN A 931 -24.03 1.15 10.82
N LEU A 932 -23.48 1.58 9.69
CA LEU A 932 -24.09 2.65 8.88
C LEU A 932 -25.48 2.25 8.31
N ALA A 933 -25.82 0.96 8.28
CA ALA A 933 -27.15 0.49 7.88
C ALA A 933 -28.18 0.50 9.04
N ALA A 934 -27.78 0.91 10.24
CA ALA A 934 -28.68 0.99 11.39
C ALA A 934 -29.90 1.89 11.10
N THR A 935 -31.06 1.49 11.62
CA THR A 935 -32.29 2.26 11.49
C THR A 935 -32.12 3.64 12.11
N GLY A 936 -32.47 4.68 11.36
CA GLY A 936 -32.27 6.07 11.78
C GLY A 936 -30.98 6.71 11.27
N THR A 937 -30.13 6.01 10.50
CA THR A 937 -29.04 6.70 9.79
C THR A 937 -29.61 7.70 8.80
N GLU A 938 -29.17 8.95 8.92
CA GLU A 938 -29.52 10.06 8.03
C GLU A 938 -28.29 10.37 7.18
N PHE A 939 -28.33 9.96 5.91
CA PHE A 939 -27.27 10.25 4.93
C PHE A 939 -27.53 11.59 4.22
N PRO A 940 -26.47 12.29 3.77
CA PRO A 940 -26.65 13.37 2.81
C PRO A 940 -27.28 12.85 1.52
N THR A 941 -28.04 13.71 0.87
CA THR A 941 -28.70 13.49 -0.42
C THR A 941 -27.93 14.18 -1.55
N GLY A 942 -28.23 13.82 -2.80
CA GLY A 942 -27.58 14.44 -3.97
C GLY A 942 -26.07 14.21 -4.05
N VAL A 943 -25.57 13.14 -3.43
CA VAL A 943 -24.14 12.80 -3.43
C VAL A 943 -23.72 12.31 -4.81
N GLY A 944 -22.84 13.05 -5.47
CA GLY A 944 -22.31 12.71 -6.79
C GLY A 944 -21.38 13.77 -7.36
N GLU A 945 -20.79 13.48 -8.51
CA GLU A 945 -19.96 14.45 -9.24
C GLU A 945 -20.78 15.67 -9.64
N VAL A 946 -20.22 16.86 -9.40
CA VAL A 946 -20.83 18.14 -9.75
C VAL A 946 -19.82 19.04 -10.44
N VAL A 947 -20.32 19.94 -11.27
CA VAL A 947 -19.50 21.04 -11.79
C VAL A 947 -19.09 21.97 -10.64
N PHE A 948 -17.89 22.53 -10.72
CA PHE A 948 -17.31 23.35 -9.66
C PHE A 948 -18.24 24.47 -9.16
N SER A 949 -18.91 25.19 -10.08
CA SER A 949 -19.82 26.30 -9.72
C SER A 949 -20.99 25.87 -8.82
N GLN A 950 -21.52 24.67 -9.03
CA GLN A 950 -22.59 24.10 -8.21
C GLN A 950 -22.07 23.74 -6.82
N GLY A 951 -20.94 23.04 -6.74
CA GLY A 951 -20.30 22.69 -5.46
C GLY A 951 -19.93 23.93 -4.64
N VAL A 952 -19.43 24.97 -5.30
CA VAL A 952 -19.13 26.28 -4.69
C VAL A 952 -20.37 26.94 -4.12
N SER A 953 -21.47 26.97 -4.89
CA SER A 953 -22.73 27.55 -4.41
C SER A 953 -23.25 26.82 -3.18
N GLN A 954 -23.19 25.47 -3.17
CA GLN A 954 -23.60 24.66 -2.02
C GLN A 954 -22.77 24.97 -0.77
N CYS A 955 -21.44 24.96 -0.87
CA CYS A 955 -20.59 25.19 0.31
C CYS A 955 -20.73 26.61 0.85
N GLN A 956 -20.86 27.62 -0.02
CA GLN A 956 -21.04 29.01 0.40
C GLN A 956 -22.40 29.23 1.08
N MET A 957 -23.47 28.58 0.61
CA MET A 957 -24.77 28.62 1.28
C MET A 957 -24.71 28.03 2.70
N ILE A 958 -24.06 26.88 2.88
CA ILE A 958 -23.92 26.24 4.19
C ILE A 958 -23.02 27.08 5.10
N ALA A 959 -21.90 27.61 4.59
CA ALA A 959 -21.05 28.53 5.34
C ALA A 959 -21.81 29.78 5.81
N GLN A 960 -22.67 30.33 4.95
CA GLN A 960 -23.53 31.46 5.31
C GLN A 960 -24.53 31.07 6.40
N GLN A 961 -25.11 29.87 6.36
CA GLN A 961 -26.01 29.35 7.39
C GLN A 961 -25.30 29.15 8.74
N ILE A 962 -24.04 28.67 8.73
CA ILE A 962 -23.20 28.60 9.94
C ILE A 962 -23.00 30.00 10.54
N CYS A 963 -22.61 30.98 9.72
CA CYS A 963 -22.32 32.33 10.21
C CYS A 963 -23.59 33.09 10.65
N ASN A 964 -24.73 32.83 10.00
CA ASN A 964 -26.00 33.52 10.21
C ASN A 964 -26.92 32.87 11.25
N ASP A 965 -26.47 31.89 12.03
CA ASP A 965 -27.22 31.38 13.18
C ASP A 965 -27.20 32.39 14.35
N VAL A 966 -27.69 33.61 14.08
CA VAL A 966 -27.60 34.82 14.91
C VAL A 966 -28.94 35.28 15.48
N SER A 967 -30.05 34.60 15.16
CA SER A 967 -31.36 34.94 15.73
C SER A 967 -31.36 34.69 17.25
N ALA A 968 -32.16 35.44 18.02
CA ALA A 968 -32.08 35.63 19.47
C ALA A 968 -31.97 34.34 20.33
N GLY A 969 -30.78 33.72 20.35
CA GLY A 969 -30.48 32.46 21.02
C GLY A 969 -29.56 31.50 20.26
N GLY A 970 -29.25 31.75 18.97
CA GLY A 970 -28.30 31.01 18.12
C GLY A 970 -26.89 30.86 18.71
N PHE A 971 -26.08 29.95 18.16
CA PHE A 971 -24.71 29.75 18.67
C PHE A 971 -23.72 30.85 18.23
N SER A 972 -24.10 31.67 17.25
CA SER A 972 -23.37 32.85 16.74
C SER A 972 -24.08 34.14 17.19
N THR A 973 -23.36 35.26 17.30
CA THR A 973 -23.98 36.58 17.55
C THR A 973 -23.26 37.67 16.75
N ALA A 974 -23.89 38.82 16.52
CA ALA A 974 -23.24 39.95 15.86
C ALA A 974 -21.94 40.42 16.57
N ARG A 975 -21.84 40.21 17.89
CA ARG A 975 -20.63 40.54 18.68
C ARG A 975 -19.58 39.43 18.68
N LYS A 976 -19.98 38.19 18.36
CA LYS A 976 -19.14 37.00 18.30
C LYS A 976 -19.55 36.19 17.06
N PRO A 977 -19.26 36.68 15.85
CA PRO A 977 -19.56 35.93 14.64
C PRO A 977 -18.70 34.67 14.59
N VAL A 978 -19.17 33.65 13.86
CA VAL A 978 -18.34 32.51 13.51
C VAL A 978 -17.24 32.97 12.57
N LYS A 979 -15.99 32.65 12.90
CA LYS A 979 -14.85 32.90 12.03
C LYS A 979 -14.55 31.67 11.18
N ILE A 980 -14.43 31.84 9.87
CA ILE A 980 -14.01 30.78 8.94
C ILE A 980 -12.64 31.14 8.38
N HIS A 981 -11.63 30.37 8.75
CA HIS A 981 -10.29 30.47 8.18
C HIS A 981 -10.06 29.33 7.20
N CYS A 982 -9.57 29.67 6.01
CA CYS A 982 -9.26 28.72 4.96
C CYS A 982 -7.74 28.55 4.84
N ILE A 983 -7.29 27.34 4.56
CA ILE A 983 -5.90 27.02 4.26
C ILE A 983 -5.88 26.28 2.94
N ALA A 984 -5.17 26.84 1.96
CA ALA A 984 -4.89 26.20 0.69
C ALA A 984 -3.59 25.39 0.84
N PHE A 985 -3.64 24.08 0.67
CA PHE A 985 -2.51 23.20 0.93
C PHE A 985 -2.42 22.10 -0.12
N GLY A 986 -1.32 21.95 -0.85
CA GLY A 986 -1.13 20.80 -1.76
C GLY A 986 -0.88 21.17 -3.22
N SER A 987 -0.86 20.16 -4.10
CA SER A 987 -0.26 20.26 -5.44
C SER A 987 -1.04 21.13 -6.44
N LEU A 988 -2.32 21.41 -6.18
CA LEU A 988 -3.08 22.38 -6.98
C LEU A 988 -2.49 23.78 -6.89
N PHE A 989 -2.01 24.16 -5.70
CA PHE A 989 -1.59 25.53 -5.40
C PHE A 989 -0.13 25.80 -5.74
N GLU A 990 0.63 24.77 -6.12
CA GLU A 990 2.06 24.89 -6.41
C GLU A 990 2.35 25.96 -7.47
N PRO A 991 3.46 26.72 -7.37
CA PRO A 991 3.74 27.84 -8.28
C PRO A 991 3.84 27.42 -9.74
N ASN A 992 4.31 26.20 -10.02
CA ASN A 992 4.42 25.63 -11.36
C ASN A 992 3.06 25.17 -11.95
N ASN A 993 2.00 25.14 -11.14
CA ASN A 993 0.65 24.84 -11.60
C ASN A 993 -0.04 26.12 -12.12
N ASN A 994 -0.30 26.15 -13.43
CA ASN A 994 -0.96 27.25 -14.13
C ASN A 994 -2.42 26.94 -14.51
N SER A 995 -3.06 25.96 -13.87
CA SER A 995 -4.45 25.59 -14.15
C SER A 995 -5.43 26.72 -13.82
N ALA A 996 -6.52 26.81 -14.58
CA ALA A 996 -7.67 27.65 -14.21
C ALA A 996 -8.30 27.18 -12.88
N ALA A 997 -8.20 25.88 -12.60
CA ALA A 997 -8.60 25.22 -11.37
C ALA A 997 -8.01 25.87 -10.10
N LYS A 998 -6.69 26.13 -10.11
CA LYS A 998 -5.99 26.81 -9.00
C LYS A 998 -6.60 28.17 -8.66
N ASN A 999 -6.81 29.01 -9.67
CA ASN A 999 -7.36 30.35 -9.46
C ASN A 999 -8.81 30.29 -8.93
N ALA A 1000 -9.61 29.36 -9.47
CA ALA A 1000 -11.00 29.17 -9.05
C ALA A 1000 -11.10 28.66 -7.60
N ALA A 1001 -10.24 27.71 -7.20
CA ALA A 1001 -10.17 27.19 -5.85
C ALA A 1001 -9.76 28.28 -4.84
N LEU A 1002 -8.71 29.05 -5.13
CA LEU A 1002 -8.26 30.16 -4.28
C LEU A 1002 -9.35 31.23 -4.10
N ALA A 1003 -10.07 31.57 -5.17
CA ALA A 1003 -11.17 32.54 -5.11
C ALA A 1003 -12.32 32.03 -4.22
N ASN A 1004 -12.67 30.74 -4.30
CA ASN A 1004 -13.68 30.18 -3.41
C ASN A 1004 -13.25 30.18 -1.94
N LEU A 1005 -12.00 29.82 -1.65
CA LEU A 1005 -11.47 29.85 -0.29
C LEU A 1005 -11.47 31.27 0.29
N ALA A 1006 -11.09 32.27 -0.51
CA ALA A 1006 -11.19 33.69 -0.11
C ALA A 1006 -12.64 34.08 0.19
N GLN A 1007 -13.60 33.67 -0.65
CA GLN A 1007 -15.01 33.96 -0.43
C GLN A 1007 -15.57 33.32 0.84
N LEU A 1008 -15.12 32.12 1.21
CA LEU A 1008 -15.47 31.50 2.50
C LEU A 1008 -14.93 32.31 3.69
N GLU A 1009 -13.73 32.89 3.58
CA GLU A 1009 -13.19 33.80 4.63
C GLU A 1009 -13.97 35.13 4.71
N VAL A 1010 -14.50 35.63 3.60
CA VAL A 1010 -15.40 36.79 3.57
C VAL A 1010 -16.70 36.47 4.31
N ILE A 1011 -17.32 35.32 4.01
CA ILE A 1011 -18.52 34.84 4.72
C ILE A 1011 -18.25 34.68 6.23
N GLY A 1012 -17.06 34.18 6.58
CA GLY A 1012 -16.58 34.04 7.96
C GLY A 1012 -16.14 35.34 8.63
N SER A 1013 -16.31 36.52 8.01
CA SER A 1013 -15.86 37.81 8.56
C SER A 1013 -14.36 37.85 8.94
N VAL A 1014 -13.53 37.03 8.30
CA VAL A 1014 -12.06 37.00 8.46
C VAL A 1014 -11.38 37.92 7.44
N GLN A 1015 -11.96 38.01 6.24
CA GLN A 1015 -11.51 38.92 5.19
C GLN A 1015 -12.54 40.02 4.88
N PRO A 1016 -12.10 41.18 4.37
CA PRO A 1016 -13.01 42.26 4.00
C PRO A 1016 -13.91 41.86 2.83
N ASN A 1017 -15.11 42.44 2.79
CA ASN A 1017 -16.05 42.21 1.69
C ASN A 1017 -15.41 42.56 0.33
N GLY A 1018 -15.56 41.66 -0.66
CA GLY A 1018 -14.96 41.79 -1.99
C GLY A 1018 -13.53 41.27 -2.13
N ALA A 1019 -12.94 40.67 -1.08
CA ALA A 1019 -11.66 39.97 -1.21
C ALA A 1019 -11.76 38.78 -2.18
N THR A 1020 -10.79 38.68 -3.09
CA THR A 1020 -10.74 37.64 -4.14
C THR A 1020 -9.52 36.72 -4.02
N THR A 1021 -8.62 37.01 -3.08
CA THR A 1021 -7.36 36.26 -2.89
C THR A 1021 -7.19 35.83 -1.44
N LEU A 1022 -6.56 34.67 -1.25
CA LEU A 1022 -6.19 34.17 0.07
C LEU A 1022 -4.84 34.79 0.49
N PRO A 1023 -4.61 35.13 1.78
CA PRO A 1023 -3.33 35.67 2.23
C PRO A 1023 -2.20 34.67 2.00
N ALA A 1024 -1.03 35.15 1.60
CA ALA A 1024 0.10 34.30 1.25
C ALA A 1024 0.51 33.31 2.37
N ASN A 1025 0.36 33.71 3.64
CA ASN A 1025 0.66 32.86 4.79
C ASN A 1025 -0.37 31.74 5.04
N LYS A 1026 -1.43 31.65 4.25
CA LYS A 1026 -2.43 30.58 4.27
C LYS A 1026 -2.41 29.73 2.98
N ILE A 1027 -1.47 30.02 2.07
CA ILE A 1027 -1.19 29.22 0.87
C ILE A 1027 0.09 28.43 1.18
N ILE A 1028 -0.06 27.13 1.44
CA ILE A 1028 0.99 26.25 1.90
C ILE A 1028 1.48 25.38 0.74
N ILE A 1029 2.71 25.66 0.29
CA ILE A 1029 3.36 25.08 -0.88
C ILE A 1029 4.84 24.84 -0.62
N GLY A 1030 5.53 24.13 -1.51
CA GLY A 1030 6.97 23.89 -1.44
C GLY A 1030 7.36 22.51 -0.94
N ASP A 1031 8.59 22.36 -0.43
CA ASP A 1031 9.13 21.08 0.01
C ASP A 1031 8.55 20.60 1.35
N TYR A 1032 8.95 19.39 1.77
CA TYR A 1032 8.43 18.75 2.97
C TYR A 1032 8.53 19.59 4.26
N ASN A 1033 9.70 20.16 4.54
CA ASN A 1033 9.90 20.92 5.77
C ASN A 1033 9.20 22.29 5.71
N THR A 1034 9.19 22.91 4.52
CA THR A 1034 8.55 24.20 4.29
C THR A 1034 7.04 24.11 4.48
N ARG A 1035 6.40 23.06 3.93
CA ARG A 1035 4.96 22.83 4.09
C ARG A 1035 4.58 22.65 5.56
N ILE A 1036 5.29 21.81 6.30
CA ILE A 1036 5.01 21.55 7.72
C ILE A 1036 5.16 22.84 8.54
N THR A 1037 6.28 23.55 8.39
CA THR A 1037 6.58 24.75 9.19
C THR A 1037 5.61 25.89 8.87
N SER A 1038 5.27 26.07 7.58
CA SER A 1038 4.33 27.10 7.14
C SER A 1038 2.92 26.81 7.62
N LEU A 1039 2.47 25.55 7.54
CA LEU A 1039 1.15 25.14 8.04
C LEU A 1039 1.05 25.28 9.56
N GLN A 1040 2.08 24.86 10.30
CA GLN A 1040 2.16 25.08 11.75
C GLN A 1040 2.09 26.57 12.08
N SER A 1041 2.85 27.41 11.38
CA SER A 1041 2.83 28.86 11.58
C SER A 1041 1.47 29.48 11.26
N ALA A 1042 0.80 29.03 10.20
CA ALA A 1042 -0.54 29.48 9.82
C ALA A 1042 -1.56 29.11 10.91
N LEU A 1043 -1.58 27.85 11.35
CA LEU A 1043 -2.47 27.35 12.39
C LEU A 1043 -2.24 28.08 13.72
N SER A 1044 -0.99 28.25 14.15
CA SER A 1044 -0.67 28.99 15.38
C SER A 1044 -1.17 30.43 15.33
N ARG A 1045 -1.01 31.13 14.18
CA ARG A 1045 -1.55 32.49 14.00
C ARG A 1045 -3.07 32.52 14.06
N ILE A 1046 -3.74 31.55 13.44
CA ILE A 1046 -5.22 31.43 13.48
C ILE A 1046 -5.69 31.19 14.92
N MET A 1047 -5.03 30.28 15.65
CA MET A 1047 -5.37 29.99 17.03
C MET A 1047 -5.06 31.15 17.97
N GLN A 1048 -4.06 31.98 17.66
CA GLN A 1048 -3.75 33.20 18.41
C GLN A 1048 -4.66 34.39 18.05
N ASP A 1049 -5.44 34.32 16.97
CA ASP A 1049 -6.32 35.41 16.57
C ASP A 1049 -7.46 35.64 17.58
N GLY A 1050 -7.61 36.90 17.98
CA GLY A 1050 -8.57 37.35 19.00
C GLY A 1050 -8.01 37.47 20.42
N VAL A 1051 -8.87 37.89 21.34
CA VAL A 1051 -8.49 38.13 22.75
C VAL A 1051 -8.62 36.83 23.55
N GLN A 1052 -7.50 36.25 23.99
CA GLN A 1052 -7.47 34.97 24.69
C GLN A 1052 -7.91 35.03 26.16
N VAL A 1053 -7.59 36.12 26.86
CA VAL A 1053 -7.92 36.32 28.29
C VAL A 1053 -8.69 37.62 28.45
N THR A 1054 -9.76 37.60 29.25
CA THR A 1054 -10.58 38.77 29.52
C THR A 1054 -10.95 38.88 30.99
N LEU A 1055 -11.15 40.12 31.44
CA LEU A 1055 -11.88 40.38 32.66
C LEU A 1055 -13.36 40.01 32.46
N ILE A 1056 -13.96 39.39 33.48
CA ILE A 1056 -15.38 39.05 33.55
C ILE A 1056 -16.00 39.75 34.77
N SER A 1057 -17.25 40.20 34.67
CA SER A 1057 -17.89 40.88 35.81
C SER A 1057 -18.06 39.88 36.96
N SER A 1058 -17.55 40.21 38.14
CA SER A 1058 -17.92 39.52 39.36
C SER A 1058 -19.42 39.74 39.59
N GLY A 1059 -20.19 38.66 39.55
CA GLY A 1059 -21.61 38.67 39.90
C GLY A 1059 -21.78 38.98 41.39
N SER A 1060 -21.73 40.25 41.72
CA SER A 1060 -22.25 40.83 42.95
C SER A 1060 -22.39 42.32 42.67
N GLY A 1061 -23.64 42.77 42.52
CA GLY A 1061 -23.92 44.20 42.67
C GLY A 1061 -23.23 44.66 43.95
N MET A 1062 -22.47 45.74 43.85
CA MET A 1062 -22.11 46.45 45.07
C MET A 1062 -23.41 46.89 45.75
N PRO A 1063 -23.55 46.77 47.07
CA PRO A 1063 -24.55 47.53 47.79
C PRO A 1063 -24.36 49.04 47.57
#